data_AF-S3Y1Q0-F1
#
_entry.id   AF-S3Y1Q0-F1
#
_cell.length_a   1.000
_cell.length_b   1.000
_cell.length_c   1.000
_cell.angle_alpha   90.00
_cell.angle_beta   90.00
_cell.angle_gamma   90.00
#
_symmetry.space_group_name_H-M   'P 1'
#
loop_
_entity.id
_entity.type
_entity.pdbx_description
1 polymer ?
#
loop_
_entity_poly.entity_id
_entity_poly.type
_entity_poly.pdbx_seq_one_letter_code
_entity_poly.pdbx_strand_id
1 'polypeptide(L)'
;MLAVRLAAAGLHVTEEVWERKVVRFKGRVTAMVAALVLGLMGVLGTTPAHANEIDAVVPGSLKMTRVDNLTDPVHLWSEVKLTGEWRVADFSAKKGDTFSVAIPDMLAPLPGGFGFEGADGTSFGDCAVNGQKLTCTLNENVENRANVHGTFWLRSQIVKKSDQATVPVTVRGNQIVNVSWPNGEPGVGIDSFVPWDILKEGWVENDNALVWRVIIPGSKIADRSVVNIADDYTLDGLPFTVTPGYPHAYTVNNTAECWNEEYIPNCRTQLDETTSPKAVIKVNEADTSFTAELNNNGQNFDPNKIYVVALRLQTTSKIQVGAKYVNKANVDGVEVNAEAKRNAAGGGTGSGDGVGHLSLAKTVSGAAVPAATEFTVKYSYTVDGTLKSGELKVKNDGTPVELNNIPNGTVVTLTEDPAAAADVTFGDPVFSGNGVTDGGANDASATVKITEFTTVAVELNNPATPNRSKVVPVSPKITPGVCEVGSTTPTEPTVNVPSTDGITYSTPVLKTEGNVVKVSLTATPAAGRYIDDADLPQGWTKNADGTATFSGEVTQPNCAVEEVSPVAPQITWSTCPVGSKTPVPTTAQAPTTAGITYTNPVVSSESGTEKVTMTAKTEAGKVFPAQLGEGWTRVSDSEATFMATAPTPPCGTTTVTPSNPVVKAGVCQAGSSTPSEPVVETPSVSGLDYGTPKIMTKDGKVTVTVVVTPQAGHVIGDLPQGWTKNADGTATYTWSGDQATCEPGTTPPSQPEQSAPVTPKKKLPKTGN
;
A
#
# COMPACT_ATOMS: atom_id res chain seq x y z
N MET A 1 -22.88 -35.44 -56.66
CA MET A 1 -23.99 -36.05 -57.42
C MET A 1 -23.59 -36.29 -58.89
N LEU A 2 -22.41 -36.89 -59.14
CA LEU A 2 -21.80 -37.03 -60.47
C LEU A 2 -21.19 -38.44 -60.65
N ALA A 3 -21.96 -39.47 -60.28
CA ALA A 3 -21.54 -40.88 -60.32
C ALA A 3 -22.57 -41.79 -61.03
N VAL A 4 -23.51 -41.20 -61.79
CA VAL A 4 -24.66 -41.90 -62.40
C VAL A 4 -24.86 -41.51 -63.88
N ARG A 5 -23.84 -40.97 -64.56
CA ARG A 5 -23.95 -40.55 -65.98
C ARG A 5 -22.76 -40.88 -66.90
N LEU A 6 -21.89 -41.82 -66.50
CA LEU A 6 -20.86 -42.40 -67.38
C LEU A 6 -20.90 -43.93 -67.30
N ALA A 7 -22.02 -44.50 -67.77
CA ALA A 7 -22.23 -45.93 -67.99
C ALA A 7 -22.98 -46.14 -69.32
N ALA A 8 -22.46 -45.51 -70.40
CA ALA A 8 -23.10 -45.50 -71.72
C ALA A 8 -22.08 -45.32 -72.87
N ALA A 9 -20.94 -46.01 -72.81
CA ALA A 9 -20.01 -46.17 -73.93
C ALA A 9 -19.15 -47.43 -73.70
N GLY A 10 -19.77 -48.61 -73.88
CA GLY A 10 -19.07 -49.87 -73.68
C GLY A 10 -18.06 -50.14 -74.78
N LEU A 11 -16.77 -49.87 -74.52
CA LEU A 11 -15.65 -50.40 -75.29
C LEU A 11 -14.60 -50.91 -74.31
N HIS A 12 -14.39 -52.23 -74.26
CA HIS A 12 -13.29 -52.81 -73.49
C HIS A 12 -11.98 -52.60 -74.24
N VAL A 13 -11.00 -51.97 -73.58
CA VAL A 13 -9.58 -52.08 -73.93
C VAL A 13 -8.88 -52.65 -72.72
N THR A 14 -8.22 -53.79 -72.91
CA THR A 14 -7.55 -54.57 -71.86
C THR A 14 -6.23 -53.93 -71.47
N GLU A 15 -5.94 -53.87 -70.16
CA GLU A 15 -4.57 -53.64 -69.68
C GLU A 15 -3.66 -54.79 -70.13
N GLU A 16 -2.60 -54.46 -70.88
CA GLU A 16 -1.34 -55.23 -70.86
C GLU A 16 -0.19 -54.37 -71.42
N VAL A 17 1.05 -54.82 -71.19
CA VAL A 17 2.32 -54.17 -71.62
C VAL A 17 2.77 -52.92 -70.84
N TRP A 18 2.98 -53.07 -69.51
CA TRP A 18 3.97 -52.25 -68.76
C TRP A 18 4.74 -53.11 -67.73
N GLU A 19 5.61 -54.02 -68.21
CA GLU A 19 6.69 -54.60 -67.38
C GLU A 19 7.96 -54.92 -68.21
N ARG A 20 9.07 -54.22 -67.95
CA ARG A 20 10.31 -54.84 -67.42
C ARG A 20 11.50 -53.88 -67.20
N LYS A 21 12.30 -54.28 -66.19
CA LYS A 21 13.60 -53.78 -65.68
C LYS A 21 13.44 -52.85 -64.46
N VAL A 22 14.05 -53.10 -63.29
CA VAL A 22 15.19 -53.97 -62.92
C VAL A 22 14.89 -54.82 -61.66
N VAL A 23 15.59 -55.94 -61.49
CA VAL A 23 15.41 -56.95 -60.43
C VAL A 23 16.62 -57.03 -59.48
N ARG A 24 16.36 -57.34 -58.18
CA ARG A 24 17.29 -57.64 -57.04
C ARG A 24 17.98 -56.42 -56.42
N PHE A 25 17.77 -56.16 -55.12
CA PHE A 25 18.21 -57.06 -54.05
C PHE A 25 17.14 -57.33 -52.97
N LYS A 26 17.17 -58.52 -52.34
CA LYS A 26 16.29 -58.89 -51.22
C LYS A 26 17.08 -58.90 -49.90
N GLY A 27 16.54 -58.27 -48.86
CA GLY A 27 16.94 -58.46 -47.47
C GLY A 27 15.74 -58.20 -46.56
N ARG A 28 15.20 -59.25 -45.92
CA ARG A 28 14.21 -59.12 -44.84
C ARG A 28 14.97 -58.96 -43.52
N VAL A 29 14.48 -58.12 -42.62
CA VAL A 29 14.20 -58.43 -41.19
C VAL A 29 13.55 -57.20 -40.54
N THR A 30 12.75 -57.45 -39.50
CA THR A 30 11.80 -56.52 -38.88
C THR A 30 12.40 -55.77 -37.68
N ALA A 31 11.87 -54.55 -37.45
CA ALA A 31 11.65 -53.91 -36.14
C ALA A 31 12.78 -53.15 -35.38
N MET A 32 12.32 -52.00 -34.85
CA MET A 32 12.77 -51.19 -33.70
C MET A 32 13.93 -50.17 -33.81
N VAL A 33 13.50 -48.89 -33.82
CA VAL A 33 13.86 -47.80 -32.88
C VAL A 33 15.35 -47.54 -32.61
N ALA A 34 15.91 -46.46 -33.19
CA ALA A 34 16.29 -45.24 -32.45
C ALA A 34 16.90 -44.16 -33.37
N ALA A 35 16.52 -42.89 -33.12
CA ALA A 35 17.24 -41.66 -33.43
C ALA A 35 17.89 -41.45 -34.83
N LEU A 36 17.26 -40.58 -35.64
CA LEU A 36 17.78 -39.21 -35.70
C LEU A 36 16.64 -38.20 -35.97
N VAL A 37 16.43 -37.30 -35.01
CA VAL A 37 15.51 -36.16 -35.11
C VAL A 37 16.32 -34.95 -35.57
N LEU A 38 15.83 -34.22 -36.56
CA LEU A 38 15.87 -32.75 -36.70
C LEU A 38 15.17 -32.36 -38.01
N GLY A 39 14.11 -31.54 -37.92
CA GLY A 39 13.35 -31.06 -39.09
C GLY A 39 11.82 -31.20 -39.01
N LEU A 40 11.27 -31.89 -38.00
CA LEU A 40 9.82 -32.02 -37.78
C LEU A 40 9.49 -31.86 -36.27
N MET A 41 9.38 -30.60 -35.84
CA MET A 41 8.61 -30.20 -34.67
C MET A 41 7.77 -28.99 -35.07
N GLY A 42 6.45 -29.05 -34.89
CA GLY A 42 5.54 -27.99 -35.33
C GLY A 42 4.15 -28.44 -35.80
N VAL A 43 3.88 -29.74 -35.95
CA VAL A 43 2.52 -30.25 -36.19
C VAL A 43 1.93 -30.79 -34.89
N LEU A 44 1.60 -29.87 -33.98
CA LEU A 44 0.46 -30.11 -33.10
C LEU A 44 -0.81 -29.95 -33.94
N GLY A 45 -1.81 -30.79 -33.70
CA GLY A 45 -3.03 -30.80 -34.50
C GLY A 45 -3.83 -29.51 -34.34
N THR A 46 -3.59 -28.54 -35.21
CA THR A 46 -4.63 -27.58 -35.55
C THR A 46 -5.70 -28.34 -36.31
N THR A 47 -6.95 -28.31 -35.83
CA THR A 47 -8.08 -28.35 -36.76
C THR A 47 -7.81 -27.29 -37.83
N PRO A 48 -8.09 -27.52 -39.12
CA PRO A 48 -7.96 -26.45 -40.10
C PRO A 48 -8.77 -25.27 -39.56
N ALA A 49 -8.07 -24.18 -39.23
CA ALA A 49 -8.75 -22.95 -38.86
C ALA A 49 -9.64 -22.64 -40.04
N HIS A 50 -10.96 -22.64 -39.82
CA HIS A 50 -11.91 -22.42 -40.90
C HIS A 50 -11.73 -20.98 -41.38
N ALA A 51 -10.90 -20.82 -42.40
CA ALA A 51 -10.79 -19.63 -43.21
C ALA A 51 -12.20 -19.25 -43.63
N ASN A 52 -12.74 -18.19 -43.05
CA ASN A 52 -14.10 -17.79 -43.33
C ASN A 52 -14.11 -17.20 -44.75
N GLU A 53 -14.89 -17.79 -45.65
CA GLU A 53 -15.09 -17.17 -46.96
C GLU A 53 -16.01 -15.96 -46.74
N ILE A 54 -15.48 -14.74 -46.94
CA ILE A 54 -16.13 -13.45 -46.72
C ILE A 54 -16.54 -12.79 -48.04
N ASP A 55 -17.57 -11.93 -47.99
CA ASP A 55 -18.03 -11.20 -49.17
C ASP A 55 -17.24 -9.90 -49.33
N ALA A 56 -16.07 -10.01 -49.94
CA ALA A 56 -15.14 -8.89 -50.07
C ALA A 56 -15.11 -8.25 -51.47
N VAL A 57 -15.60 -8.90 -52.52
CA VAL A 57 -15.57 -8.34 -53.88
C VAL A 57 -16.63 -7.24 -53.98
N VAL A 58 -16.21 -6.00 -54.25
CA VAL A 58 -17.13 -4.85 -54.29
C VAL A 58 -18.14 -5.04 -55.44
N PRO A 59 -19.46 -5.05 -55.17
CA PRO A 59 -20.48 -5.26 -56.20
C PRO A 59 -20.36 -4.26 -57.35
N GLY A 60 -20.34 -4.75 -58.59
CA GLY A 60 -20.21 -3.92 -59.79
C GLY A 60 -18.79 -3.42 -60.11
N SER A 61 -17.78 -3.75 -59.30
CA SER A 61 -16.38 -3.37 -59.58
C SER A 61 -15.72 -4.21 -60.69
N LEU A 62 -16.24 -5.41 -60.98
CA LEU A 62 -15.66 -6.33 -61.95
C LEU A 62 -15.71 -5.77 -63.39
N LYS A 63 -14.56 -5.69 -64.04
CA LYS A 63 -14.40 -5.21 -65.42
C LYS A 63 -13.40 -6.08 -66.18
N MET A 64 -13.55 -6.17 -67.50
CA MET A 64 -12.56 -6.78 -68.39
C MET A 64 -11.79 -5.67 -69.12
N THR A 65 -10.49 -5.84 -69.31
CA THR A 65 -9.64 -4.95 -70.12
C THR A 65 -8.69 -5.78 -70.98
N ARG A 66 -8.21 -5.26 -72.11
CA ARG A 66 -7.15 -5.93 -72.88
C ARG A 66 -5.81 -5.79 -72.16
N VAL A 67 -4.94 -6.80 -72.29
CA VAL A 67 -3.57 -6.75 -71.74
C VAL A 67 -2.68 -5.74 -72.46
N ASP A 68 -2.85 -5.63 -73.78
CA ASP A 68 -2.05 -4.79 -74.68
C ASP A 68 -2.52 -3.32 -74.73
N ASN A 69 -3.66 -3.01 -74.10
CA ASN A 69 -4.36 -1.71 -74.16
C ASN A 69 -4.73 -1.26 -75.59
N LEU A 70 -4.83 -2.19 -76.56
CA LEU A 70 -5.35 -1.88 -77.89
C LEU A 70 -6.87 -1.64 -77.84
N THR A 71 -7.39 -0.91 -78.83
CA THR A 71 -8.84 -0.65 -78.98
C THR A 71 -9.54 -1.62 -79.91
N ASP A 72 -8.79 -2.52 -80.55
CA ASP A 72 -9.34 -3.52 -81.47
C ASP A 72 -10.18 -4.57 -80.72
N PRO A 73 -11.16 -5.21 -81.37
CA PRO A 73 -11.93 -6.30 -80.79
C PRO A 73 -11.06 -7.42 -80.22
N VAL A 74 -11.46 -8.02 -79.10
CA VAL A 74 -10.84 -9.26 -78.62
C VAL A 74 -11.26 -10.47 -79.48
N HIS A 75 -10.29 -11.34 -79.74
CA HIS A 75 -10.46 -12.59 -80.49
C HIS A 75 -10.05 -13.79 -79.62
N LEU A 76 -10.31 -15.01 -80.11
CA LEU A 76 -9.72 -16.22 -79.55
C LEU A 76 -8.20 -16.05 -79.39
N TRP A 77 -7.65 -16.58 -78.30
CA TRP A 77 -6.25 -16.42 -77.85
C TRP A 77 -5.82 -15.02 -77.41
N SER A 78 -6.67 -13.99 -77.52
CA SER A 78 -6.37 -12.67 -76.95
C SER A 78 -6.22 -12.75 -75.42
N GLU A 79 -5.28 -11.97 -74.88
CA GLU A 79 -5.09 -11.84 -73.44
C GLU A 79 -5.89 -10.66 -72.86
N VAL A 80 -6.63 -10.94 -71.80
CA VAL A 80 -7.44 -9.97 -71.06
C VAL A 80 -7.04 -9.94 -69.58
N LYS A 81 -7.38 -8.85 -68.90
CA LYS A 81 -7.36 -8.76 -67.43
C LYS A 81 -8.78 -8.62 -66.91
N LEU A 82 -9.19 -9.55 -66.05
CA LEU A 82 -10.33 -9.38 -65.17
C LEU A 82 -9.87 -8.55 -63.97
N THR A 83 -10.36 -7.32 -63.84
CA THR A 83 -10.05 -6.39 -62.75
C THR A 83 -11.23 -6.28 -61.79
N GLY A 84 -10.98 -6.03 -60.51
CA GLY A 84 -12.02 -5.75 -59.52
C GLY A 84 -11.51 -4.96 -58.32
N GLU A 85 -12.43 -4.51 -57.48
CA GLU A 85 -12.15 -3.90 -56.18
C GLU A 85 -12.54 -4.88 -55.07
N TRP A 86 -11.82 -4.81 -53.94
CA TRP A 86 -12.16 -5.58 -52.75
C TRP A 86 -12.21 -4.66 -51.52
N ARG A 87 -13.09 -4.99 -50.56
CA ARG A 87 -13.31 -4.24 -49.33
C ARG A 87 -13.89 -5.16 -48.26
N VAL A 88 -13.54 -4.92 -47.00
CA VAL A 88 -14.16 -5.60 -45.85
C VAL A 88 -14.78 -4.56 -44.92
N ALA A 89 -15.71 -4.99 -44.05
CA ALA A 89 -16.29 -4.09 -43.07
C ALA A 89 -15.28 -3.74 -41.96
N ASP A 90 -15.35 -2.53 -41.42
CA ASP A 90 -14.43 -2.04 -40.39
C ASP A 90 -14.33 -3.01 -39.21
N PHE A 91 -13.10 -3.32 -38.79
CA PHE A 91 -12.80 -4.21 -37.65
C PHE A 91 -13.35 -5.65 -37.77
N SER A 92 -13.90 -6.05 -38.92
CA SER A 92 -14.53 -7.35 -39.11
C SER A 92 -13.58 -8.45 -39.60
N ALA A 93 -12.57 -8.06 -40.37
CA ALA A 93 -11.67 -8.98 -41.06
C ALA A 93 -10.59 -9.54 -40.15
N LYS A 94 -10.21 -10.79 -40.42
CA LYS A 94 -9.27 -11.58 -39.63
C LYS A 94 -8.21 -12.20 -40.53
N LYS A 95 -7.05 -12.50 -39.92
CA LYS A 95 -6.01 -13.30 -40.55
C LYS A 95 -6.59 -14.65 -40.99
N GLY A 96 -6.42 -14.96 -42.26
CA GLY A 96 -6.92 -16.20 -42.87
C GLY A 96 -8.36 -16.12 -43.39
N ASP A 97 -9.06 -14.97 -43.28
CA ASP A 97 -10.29 -14.76 -44.05
C ASP A 97 -9.99 -14.84 -45.55
N THR A 98 -10.91 -15.40 -46.33
CA THR A 98 -10.73 -15.61 -47.77
C THR A 98 -11.86 -15.02 -48.58
N PHE A 99 -11.59 -14.65 -49.82
CA PHE A 99 -12.63 -14.45 -50.83
C PHE A 99 -12.20 -15.03 -52.15
N SER A 100 -13.16 -15.32 -53.03
CA SER A 100 -12.85 -16.02 -54.27
C SER A 100 -13.67 -15.55 -55.46
N VAL A 101 -13.07 -15.75 -56.64
CA VAL A 101 -13.66 -15.47 -57.94
C VAL A 101 -13.48 -16.72 -58.81
N ALA A 102 -14.59 -17.35 -59.16
CA ALA A 102 -14.63 -18.44 -60.12
C ALA A 102 -14.72 -17.87 -61.54
N ILE A 103 -13.70 -18.19 -62.32
CA ILE A 103 -13.54 -17.80 -63.72
C ILE A 103 -14.38 -18.76 -64.58
N PRO A 104 -15.03 -18.32 -65.67
CA PRO A 104 -15.67 -19.23 -66.61
C PRO A 104 -14.64 -19.97 -67.47
N ASP A 105 -15.02 -21.12 -68.02
CA ASP A 105 -14.16 -22.02 -68.81
C ASP A 105 -13.85 -21.51 -70.24
N MET A 106 -14.46 -20.40 -70.64
CA MET A 106 -14.11 -19.66 -71.87
C MET A 106 -12.82 -18.83 -71.74
N LEU A 107 -12.36 -18.62 -70.50
CA LEU A 107 -11.09 -17.99 -70.18
C LEU A 107 -10.14 -19.05 -69.60
N ALA A 108 -8.83 -18.90 -69.81
CA ALA A 108 -7.80 -19.67 -69.13
C ALA A 108 -6.96 -18.68 -68.29
N PRO A 109 -7.13 -18.61 -66.97
CA PRO A 109 -6.32 -17.74 -66.12
C PRO A 109 -4.88 -18.25 -66.08
N LEU A 110 -3.91 -17.34 -66.06
CA LEU A 110 -2.50 -17.75 -65.95
C LEU A 110 -2.25 -18.38 -64.57
N PRO A 111 -1.56 -19.54 -64.48
CA PRO A 111 -1.24 -20.15 -63.21
C PRO A 111 -0.19 -19.35 -62.45
N GLY A 112 -0.42 -19.17 -61.15
CA GLY A 112 0.47 -18.45 -60.25
C GLY A 112 -0.26 -17.84 -59.05
N GLY A 113 0.41 -16.91 -58.39
CA GLY A 113 -0.15 -16.11 -57.31
C GLY A 113 0.47 -14.70 -57.27
N PHE A 114 -0.13 -13.83 -56.47
CA PHE A 114 0.26 -12.42 -56.32
C PHE A 114 -0.24 -11.85 -54.99
N GLY A 115 0.48 -10.88 -54.41
CA GLY A 115 0.10 -10.23 -53.16
C GLY A 115 -0.87 -9.05 -53.34
N PHE A 116 -1.45 -8.62 -52.23
CA PHE A 116 -2.07 -7.30 -52.06
C PHE A 116 -1.09 -6.36 -51.38
N GLU A 117 -0.40 -5.53 -52.16
CA GLU A 117 0.64 -4.64 -51.66
C GLU A 117 0.09 -3.21 -51.44
N GLY A 118 0.39 -2.63 -50.28
CA GLY A 118 0.16 -1.23 -49.97
C GLY A 118 1.20 -0.32 -50.62
N ALA A 119 0.89 0.98 -50.70
CA ALA A 119 1.80 1.98 -51.27
C ALA A 119 3.11 2.15 -50.47
N ASP A 120 3.13 1.67 -49.22
CA ASP A 120 4.25 1.59 -48.29
C ASP A 120 5.01 0.25 -48.36
N GLY A 121 4.54 -0.72 -49.15
CA GLY A 121 5.05 -2.09 -49.21
C GLY A 121 4.44 -3.05 -48.17
N THR A 122 3.45 -2.62 -47.37
CA THR A 122 2.74 -3.51 -46.45
C THR A 122 1.89 -4.50 -47.24
N SER A 123 2.11 -5.81 -47.05
CA SER A 123 1.22 -6.85 -47.63
C SER A 123 -0.03 -7.02 -46.79
N PHE A 124 -1.21 -7.03 -47.41
CA PHE A 124 -2.52 -7.27 -46.77
C PHE A 124 -3.06 -8.69 -47.02
N GLY A 125 -2.41 -9.49 -47.86
CA GLY A 125 -2.83 -10.84 -48.20
C GLY A 125 -2.22 -11.35 -49.51
N ASP A 126 -2.53 -12.60 -49.83
CA ASP A 126 -2.02 -13.31 -51.00
C ASP A 126 -3.16 -13.99 -51.78
N CYS A 127 -3.11 -13.85 -53.10
CA CYS A 127 -4.00 -14.54 -54.04
C CYS A 127 -3.29 -15.67 -54.77
N ALA A 128 -4.00 -16.78 -54.98
CA ALA A 128 -3.55 -17.91 -55.77
C ALA A 128 -4.62 -18.33 -56.80
N VAL A 129 -4.16 -18.69 -57.99
CA VAL A 129 -4.98 -19.27 -59.06
C VAL A 129 -4.83 -20.79 -59.00
N ASN A 130 -5.93 -21.49 -58.74
CA ASN A 130 -5.97 -22.96 -58.78
C ASN A 130 -7.03 -23.41 -59.79
N GLY A 131 -6.57 -23.88 -60.95
CA GLY A 131 -7.44 -24.14 -62.10
C GLY A 131 -8.29 -22.92 -62.43
N GLN A 132 -9.61 -23.09 -62.36
CA GLN A 132 -10.57 -22.06 -62.73
C GLN A 132 -10.99 -21.12 -61.58
N LYS A 133 -10.31 -21.15 -60.42
CA LYS A 133 -10.65 -20.37 -59.23
C LYS A 133 -9.49 -19.50 -58.77
N LEU A 134 -9.71 -18.18 -58.70
CA LEU A 134 -8.88 -17.25 -57.93
C LEU A 134 -9.34 -17.30 -56.46
N THR A 135 -8.43 -17.51 -55.53
CA THR A 135 -8.70 -17.44 -54.09
C THR A 135 -7.68 -16.50 -53.44
N CYS A 136 -8.17 -15.47 -52.75
CA CYS A 136 -7.36 -14.50 -52.03
C CYS A 136 -7.54 -14.69 -50.52
N THR A 137 -6.44 -14.68 -49.78
CA THR A 137 -6.38 -14.91 -48.33
C THR A 137 -5.79 -13.68 -47.66
N LEU A 138 -6.51 -13.08 -46.70
CA LEU A 138 -6.05 -11.92 -45.95
C LEU A 138 -5.06 -12.34 -44.85
N ASN A 139 -4.07 -11.50 -44.57
CA ASN A 139 -3.07 -11.75 -43.51
C ASN A 139 -3.35 -10.91 -42.25
N GLU A 140 -2.44 -10.89 -41.27
CA GLU A 140 -2.64 -10.11 -40.03
C GLU A 140 -2.80 -8.59 -40.21
N ASN A 141 -2.34 -8.01 -41.33
CA ASN A 141 -2.37 -6.57 -41.54
C ASN A 141 -3.78 -6.02 -41.83
N VAL A 142 -4.82 -6.86 -41.95
CA VAL A 142 -6.24 -6.42 -41.98
C VAL A 142 -6.86 -6.30 -40.60
N GLU A 143 -6.24 -6.87 -39.56
CA GLU A 143 -6.78 -6.88 -38.20
C GLU A 143 -6.61 -5.51 -37.53
N ASN A 144 -7.58 -5.12 -36.68
CA ASN A 144 -7.57 -3.84 -35.97
C ASN A 144 -7.41 -2.62 -36.90
N ARG A 145 -8.03 -2.68 -38.09
CA ARG A 145 -8.11 -1.57 -39.05
C ARG A 145 -9.55 -1.26 -39.45
N ALA A 146 -9.80 0.02 -39.69
CA ALA A 146 -10.97 0.49 -40.42
C ALA A 146 -10.67 0.57 -41.92
N ASN A 147 -11.70 0.74 -42.75
CA ASN A 147 -11.58 1.10 -44.16
C ASN A 147 -10.63 0.17 -44.95
N VAL A 148 -10.60 -1.13 -44.63
CA VAL A 148 -9.69 -2.08 -45.29
C VAL A 148 -10.22 -2.39 -46.70
N HIS A 149 -9.42 -2.08 -47.72
CA HIS A 149 -9.82 -2.20 -49.12
C HIS A 149 -8.63 -2.26 -50.08
N GLY A 150 -8.91 -2.53 -51.35
CA GLY A 150 -7.93 -2.45 -52.42
C GLY A 150 -8.48 -2.86 -53.78
N THR A 151 -7.57 -3.19 -54.69
CA THR A 151 -7.89 -3.61 -56.06
C THR A 151 -7.23 -4.95 -56.38
N PHE A 152 -7.71 -5.65 -57.40
CA PHE A 152 -7.03 -6.80 -57.97
C PHE A 152 -7.20 -6.84 -59.48
N TRP A 153 -6.26 -7.50 -60.17
CA TRP A 153 -6.40 -7.90 -61.56
C TRP A 153 -5.83 -9.30 -61.77
N LEU A 154 -6.48 -10.07 -62.63
CA LEU A 154 -6.10 -11.42 -63.02
C LEU A 154 -5.99 -11.47 -64.54
N ARG A 155 -4.85 -11.90 -65.06
CA ARG A 155 -4.64 -12.14 -66.49
C ARG A 155 -5.22 -13.49 -66.89
N SER A 156 -5.96 -13.50 -67.98
CA SER A 156 -6.53 -14.69 -68.59
C SER A 156 -6.44 -14.62 -70.11
N GLN A 157 -6.25 -15.76 -70.76
CA GLN A 157 -6.37 -15.89 -72.21
C GLN A 157 -7.80 -16.31 -72.58
N ILE A 158 -8.35 -15.83 -73.70
CA ILE A 158 -9.64 -16.31 -74.20
C ILE A 158 -9.42 -17.62 -74.96
N VAL A 159 -10.05 -18.71 -74.51
CA VAL A 159 -9.83 -20.07 -75.05
C VAL A 159 -11.09 -20.71 -75.65
N LYS A 160 -12.21 -19.98 -75.67
CA LYS A 160 -13.42 -20.37 -76.40
C LYS A 160 -14.06 -19.18 -77.10
N LYS A 161 -14.63 -19.43 -78.28
CA LYS A 161 -15.53 -18.50 -79.00
C LYS A 161 -16.81 -18.26 -78.20
N SER A 162 -17.47 -17.14 -78.42
CA SER A 162 -18.70 -16.75 -77.72
C SER A 162 -19.58 -15.85 -78.57
N ASP A 163 -20.89 -16.11 -78.62
CA ASP A 163 -21.89 -15.20 -79.19
C ASP A 163 -22.57 -14.33 -78.10
N GLN A 164 -21.98 -14.25 -76.90
CA GLN A 164 -22.48 -13.49 -75.77
C GLN A 164 -21.65 -12.23 -75.52
N ALA A 165 -22.30 -11.08 -75.35
CA ALA A 165 -21.67 -9.78 -75.11
C ALA A 165 -21.03 -9.63 -73.71
N THR A 166 -21.25 -10.61 -72.83
CA THR A 166 -20.77 -10.62 -71.45
C THR A 166 -20.27 -11.99 -71.02
N VAL A 167 -19.26 -11.98 -70.16
CA VAL A 167 -18.62 -13.12 -69.53
C VAL A 167 -19.25 -13.36 -68.14
N PRO A 168 -19.83 -14.54 -67.85
CA PRO A 168 -20.42 -14.82 -66.55
C PRO A 168 -19.33 -15.20 -65.53
N VAL A 169 -18.91 -14.24 -64.70
CA VAL A 169 -17.96 -14.45 -63.60
C VAL A 169 -18.73 -14.76 -62.33
N THR A 170 -18.31 -15.78 -61.56
CA THR A 170 -19.01 -16.15 -60.31
C THR A 170 -18.21 -15.71 -59.09
N VAL A 171 -18.86 -15.03 -58.14
CA VAL A 171 -18.28 -14.63 -56.84
C VAL A 171 -18.92 -15.43 -55.70
N ARG A 172 -18.66 -15.05 -54.44
CA ARG A 172 -19.19 -15.72 -53.25
C ARG A 172 -20.71 -15.93 -53.32
N GLY A 173 -21.17 -17.04 -52.73
CA GLY A 173 -22.60 -17.38 -52.70
C GLY A 173 -23.17 -17.84 -54.04
N ASN A 174 -22.30 -18.19 -55.01
CA ASN A 174 -22.66 -18.49 -56.40
C ASN A 174 -23.36 -17.32 -57.13
N GLN A 175 -23.12 -16.07 -56.70
CA GLN A 175 -23.62 -14.91 -57.43
C GLN A 175 -22.88 -14.77 -58.76
N ILE A 176 -23.63 -14.73 -59.86
CA ILE A 176 -23.09 -14.49 -61.20
C ILE A 176 -23.10 -12.98 -61.49
N VAL A 177 -21.96 -12.47 -61.93
CA VAL A 177 -21.75 -11.10 -62.41
C VAL A 177 -21.39 -11.18 -63.89
N ASN A 178 -22.21 -10.57 -64.74
CA ASN A 178 -21.98 -10.51 -66.18
C ASN A 178 -21.04 -9.34 -66.49
N VAL A 179 -19.79 -9.65 -66.85
CA VAL A 179 -18.74 -8.67 -67.15
C VAL A 179 -18.64 -8.49 -68.67
N SER A 180 -18.81 -7.28 -69.18
CA SER A 180 -18.65 -7.00 -70.62
C SER A 180 -17.24 -7.31 -71.11
N TRP A 181 -17.12 -7.67 -72.39
CA TRP A 181 -15.83 -7.69 -73.08
C TRP A 181 -15.17 -6.29 -73.10
N PRO A 182 -13.83 -6.19 -73.24
CA PRO A 182 -13.09 -4.94 -73.02
C PRO A 182 -13.59 -3.70 -73.76
N ASN A 183 -14.10 -3.86 -74.99
CA ASN A 183 -14.61 -2.77 -75.83
C ASN A 183 -16.13 -2.85 -76.03
N GLY A 184 -16.84 -3.66 -75.25
CA GLY A 184 -18.29 -3.88 -75.37
C GLY A 184 -18.67 -4.74 -76.59
N GLU A 185 -17.78 -5.60 -77.05
CA GLU A 185 -18.01 -6.52 -78.17
C GLU A 185 -19.24 -7.41 -77.94
N PRO A 186 -20.04 -7.74 -78.97
CA PRO A 186 -21.22 -8.61 -78.82
C PRO A 186 -20.86 -10.09 -78.60
N GLY A 187 -19.58 -10.45 -78.73
CA GLY A 187 -19.05 -11.81 -78.68
C GLY A 187 -17.57 -11.85 -79.03
N VAL A 188 -17.00 -13.04 -79.08
CA VAL A 188 -15.59 -13.30 -79.43
C VAL A 188 -15.51 -14.36 -80.51
N GLY A 189 -14.97 -13.98 -81.67
CA GLY A 189 -14.66 -14.86 -82.80
C GLY A 189 -13.17 -15.20 -82.91
N ILE A 190 -12.77 -15.78 -84.03
CA ILE A 190 -11.36 -15.97 -84.40
C ILE A 190 -10.73 -14.67 -84.93
N ASP A 191 -9.40 -14.56 -84.88
CA ASP A 191 -8.68 -13.53 -85.64
C ASP A 191 -8.63 -13.95 -87.13
N SER A 192 -8.70 -12.97 -88.03
CA SER A 192 -8.47 -13.15 -89.47
C SER A 192 -6.99 -13.33 -89.84
N PHE A 193 -6.06 -13.05 -88.92
CA PHE A 193 -4.63 -13.18 -89.13
C PHE A 193 -4.21 -14.61 -89.50
N VAL A 194 -3.31 -14.71 -90.48
CA VAL A 194 -2.61 -15.94 -90.85
C VAL A 194 -1.14 -15.59 -91.18
N PRO A 195 -0.14 -16.38 -90.75
CA PRO A 195 1.26 -16.14 -91.06
C PRO A 195 1.53 -16.05 -92.56
N TRP A 196 2.09 -14.91 -92.99
CA TRP A 196 2.44 -14.63 -94.38
C TRP A 196 3.95 -14.57 -94.63
N ASP A 197 4.78 -14.63 -93.58
CA ASP A 197 6.23 -14.79 -93.66
C ASP A 197 6.74 -15.90 -92.73
N ILE A 198 7.98 -16.34 -92.97
CA ILE A 198 8.67 -17.24 -92.05
C ILE A 198 8.90 -16.49 -90.74
N LEU A 199 8.42 -17.06 -89.62
CA LEU A 199 8.53 -16.45 -88.31
C LEU A 199 8.77 -17.48 -87.22
N LYS A 200 9.18 -17.00 -86.06
CA LYS A 200 9.29 -17.79 -84.83
C LYS A 200 8.45 -17.11 -83.77
N GLU A 201 7.92 -17.91 -82.86
CA GLU A 201 7.22 -17.44 -81.66
C GLU A 201 7.53 -18.37 -80.48
N GLY A 202 7.26 -17.91 -79.26
CA GLY A 202 7.31 -18.77 -78.10
C GLY A 202 6.69 -18.13 -76.86
N TRP A 203 6.34 -18.98 -75.89
CA TRP A 203 5.68 -18.59 -74.66
C TRP A 203 6.08 -19.48 -73.50
N VAL A 204 5.86 -18.98 -72.28
CA VAL A 204 5.96 -19.78 -71.05
C VAL A 204 4.62 -20.48 -70.84
N GLU A 205 4.60 -21.80 -70.92
CA GLU A 205 3.37 -22.61 -70.82
C GLU A 205 2.91 -22.76 -69.37
N ASN A 206 3.84 -22.87 -68.41
CA ASN A 206 3.57 -23.04 -66.99
C ASN A 206 4.83 -22.72 -66.15
N ASP A 207 4.83 -23.03 -64.84
CA ASP A 207 5.96 -22.79 -63.93
C ASP A 207 7.30 -23.41 -64.38
N ASN A 208 7.29 -24.41 -65.27
CA ASN A 208 8.45 -25.25 -65.58
C ASN A 208 8.64 -25.56 -67.08
N ALA A 209 7.86 -24.98 -67.99
CA ALA A 209 7.93 -25.29 -69.42
C ALA A 209 7.85 -24.07 -70.35
N LEU A 210 8.62 -24.14 -71.45
CA LEU A 210 8.64 -23.20 -72.56
C LEU A 210 8.22 -23.91 -73.84
N VAL A 211 7.51 -23.22 -74.72
CA VAL A 211 7.20 -23.69 -76.08
C VAL A 211 7.74 -22.70 -77.08
N TRP A 212 8.31 -23.21 -78.17
CA TRP A 212 8.72 -22.45 -79.35
C TRP A 212 8.09 -23.08 -80.60
N ARG A 213 7.64 -22.26 -81.55
CA ARG A 213 7.22 -22.71 -82.88
C ARG A 213 8.02 -21.97 -83.95
N VAL A 214 8.62 -22.72 -84.87
CA VAL A 214 9.15 -22.19 -86.14
C VAL A 214 8.06 -22.41 -87.19
N ILE A 215 7.60 -21.33 -87.81
CA ILE A 215 6.40 -21.28 -88.64
C ILE A 215 6.80 -20.84 -90.04
N ILE A 216 6.51 -21.69 -91.02
CA ILE A 216 6.98 -21.56 -92.41
C ILE A 216 5.74 -21.65 -93.32
N PRO A 217 5.20 -20.51 -93.78
CA PRO A 217 4.13 -20.51 -94.78
C PRO A 217 4.61 -21.21 -96.05
N GLY A 218 3.85 -22.17 -96.56
CA GLY A 218 4.22 -22.98 -97.73
C GLY A 218 4.49 -22.13 -98.97
N SER A 219 3.82 -20.98 -99.09
CA SER A 219 4.05 -19.99 -100.16
C SER A 219 5.48 -19.42 -100.20
N LYS A 220 6.24 -19.51 -99.10
CA LYS A 220 7.65 -19.10 -99.01
C LYS A 220 8.64 -20.19 -99.43
N ILE A 221 8.17 -21.43 -99.59
CA ILE A 221 8.98 -22.61 -99.91
C ILE A 221 8.40 -23.45 -101.07
N ALA A 222 7.39 -22.94 -101.78
CA ALA A 222 6.72 -23.61 -102.90
C ALA A 222 7.58 -23.70 -104.18
N ASP A 223 8.82 -23.20 -104.15
CA ASP A 223 9.83 -23.27 -105.20
C ASP A 223 10.75 -24.51 -105.10
N ARG A 224 10.74 -25.19 -103.93
CA ARG A 224 11.67 -26.28 -103.60
C ARG A 224 10.97 -27.50 -102.98
N SER A 225 11.71 -28.60 -102.89
CA SER A 225 11.25 -29.89 -102.34
C SER A 225 11.92 -30.30 -101.02
N VAL A 226 12.91 -29.53 -100.56
CA VAL A 226 13.61 -29.73 -99.27
C VAL A 226 13.78 -28.38 -98.59
N VAL A 227 13.57 -28.33 -97.27
CA VAL A 227 13.83 -27.17 -96.40
C VAL A 227 14.60 -27.65 -95.18
N ASN A 228 15.67 -26.94 -94.84
CA ASN A 228 16.49 -27.23 -93.67
C ASN A 228 16.26 -26.17 -92.60
N ILE A 229 16.04 -26.64 -91.37
CA ILE A 229 15.83 -25.82 -90.19
C ILE A 229 16.93 -26.16 -89.19
N ALA A 230 17.57 -25.14 -88.62
CA ALA A 230 18.47 -25.27 -87.48
C ALA A 230 18.02 -24.32 -86.36
N ASP A 231 17.94 -24.80 -85.12
CA ASP A 231 17.46 -24.05 -83.95
C ASP A 231 18.53 -24.17 -82.86
N ASP A 232 18.97 -23.03 -82.35
CA ASP A 232 19.87 -22.97 -81.19
C ASP A 232 19.04 -22.55 -79.98
N TYR A 233 18.60 -23.54 -79.22
CA TYR A 233 17.77 -23.37 -78.04
C TYR A 233 18.61 -23.22 -76.76
N THR A 234 19.87 -22.81 -76.87
CA THR A 234 20.69 -22.40 -75.72
C THR A 234 20.03 -21.22 -75.01
N LEU A 235 19.58 -21.43 -73.76
CA LEU A 235 18.91 -20.43 -72.95
C LEU A 235 19.69 -20.14 -71.67
N ASP A 236 19.97 -18.87 -71.42
CA ASP A 236 20.61 -18.42 -70.19
C ASP A 236 19.71 -18.55 -68.95
N GLY A 237 20.34 -18.71 -67.79
CA GLY A 237 19.71 -18.53 -66.47
C GLY A 237 19.07 -19.77 -65.84
N LEU A 238 18.52 -20.71 -66.61
CA LEU A 238 18.00 -21.99 -66.09
C LEU A 238 18.38 -23.17 -67.00
N PRO A 239 18.66 -24.37 -66.45
CA PRO A 239 18.87 -25.56 -67.26
C PRO A 239 17.54 -26.05 -67.84
N PHE A 240 17.46 -26.15 -69.16
CA PHE A 240 16.34 -26.71 -69.89
C PHE A 240 16.75 -28.02 -70.60
N THR A 241 15.80 -28.95 -70.72
CA THR A 241 15.93 -30.14 -71.56
C THR A 241 14.73 -30.26 -72.49
N VAL A 242 14.86 -31.01 -73.59
CA VAL A 242 13.73 -31.22 -74.50
C VAL A 242 12.69 -32.14 -73.84
N THR A 243 11.41 -31.82 -74.03
CA THR A 243 10.30 -32.68 -73.61
C THR A 243 10.27 -33.93 -74.50
N PRO A 244 10.14 -35.15 -73.95
CA PRO A 244 9.97 -36.36 -74.76
C PRO A 244 8.84 -36.21 -75.79
N GLY A 245 9.11 -36.56 -77.06
CA GLY A 245 8.19 -36.34 -78.18
C GLY A 245 8.28 -34.96 -78.85
N TYR A 246 9.27 -34.14 -78.47
CA TYR A 246 9.65 -32.90 -79.14
C TYR A 246 11.14 -32.95 -79.58
N PRO A 247 11.56 -32.09 -80.54
CA PRO A 247 10.71 -31.32 -81.43
C PRO A 247 9.87 -32.25 -82.33
N HIS A 248 8.73 -31.76 -82.80
CA HIS A 248 7.93 -32.46 -83.82
C HIS A 248 7.50 -31.50 -84.92
N ALA A 249 7.20 -32.05 -86.10
CA ALA A 249 6.76 -31.29 -87.26
C ALA A 249 5.30 -31.59 -87.60
N TYR A 250 4.60 -30.60 -88.15
CA TYR A 250 3.24 -30.75 -88.65
C TYR A 250 2.93 -29.73 -89.75
N THR A 251 1.86 -29.98 -90.49
CA THR A 251 1.22 -28.98 -91.35
C THR A 251 -0.09 -28.50 -90.75
N VAL A 252 -0.43 -27.25 -91.05
CA VAL A 252 -1.74 -26.63 -90.82
C VAL A 252 -2.27 -26.13 -92.17
N ASN A 253 -3.58 -26.18 -92.43
CA ASN A 253 -4.14 -25.51 -93.62
C ASN A 253 -3.97 -23.98 -93.48
N ASN A 254 -3.58 -23.31 -94.56
CA ASN A 254 -3.33 -21.87 -94.59
C ASN A 254 -4.66 -21.08 -94.65
N THR A 255 -5.42 -21.12 -93.55
CA THR A 255 -6.70 -20.42 -93.35
C THR A 255 -6.79 -19.87 -91.93
N ALA A 256 -7.55 -18.78 -91.73
CA ALA A 256 -7.76 -18.17 -90.42
C ALA A 256 -8.33 -19.16 -89.39
N GLU A 257 -9.33 -19.96 -89.80
CA GLU A 257 -9.94 -20.99 -88.95
C GLU A 257 -8.91 -22.04 -88.49
N CYS A 258 -8.14 -22.62 -89.41
CA CYS A 258 -7.16 -23.65 -89.05
C CYS A 258 -5.92 -23.09 -88.33
N TRP A 259 -5.55 -21.84 -88.57
CA TRP A 259 -4.47 -21.17 -87.83
C TRP A 259 -4.87 -20.91 -86.37
N ASN A 260 -6.08 -20.42 -86.14
CA ASN A 260 -6.61 -20.19 -84.79
C ASN A 260 -6.98 -21.51 -84.08
N GLU A 261 -7.44 -22.52 -84.78
CA GLU A 261 -7.97 -23.76 -84.16
C GLU A 261 -7.30 -25.01 -84.76
N GLU A 262 -5.95 -25.10 -84.70
CA GLU A 262 -5.18 -26.17 -85.37
C GLU A 262 -5.63 -27.61 -85.02
N TYR A 263 -6.25 -27.82 -83.85
CA TYR A 263 -6.68 -29.14 -83.38
C TYR A 263 -8.06 -29.60 -83.89
N ILE A 264 -8.83 -28.76 -84.61
CA ILE A 264 -10.10 -29.22 -85.18
C ILE A 264 -9.86 -30.18 -86.37
N PRO A 265 -10.79 -31.09 -86.67
CA PRO A 265 -10.61 -32.08 -87.72
C PRO A 265 -10.23 -31.46 -89.07
N ASN A 266 -9.26 -32.09 -89.75
CA ASN A 266 -8.69 -31.68 -91.04
C ASN A 266 -7.79 -30.43 -91.03
N CYS A 267 -7.67 -29.69 -89.91
CA CYS A 267 -6.80 -28.51 -89.88
C CYS A 267 -5.32 -28.84 -89.74
N ARG A 268 -4.94 -29.76 -88.85
CA ARG A 268 -3.55 -30.21 -88.63
C ARG A 268 -3.29 -31.61 -89.20
N THR A 269 -2.08 -31.85 -89.68
CA THR A 269 -1.56 -33.19 -90.06
C THR A 269 -0.13 -33.31 -89.57
N GLN A 270 0.18 -34.32 -88.74
CA GLN A 270 1.54 -34.55 -88.24
C GLN A 270 2.48 -34.96 -89.38
N LEU A 271 3.76 -34.62 -89.27
CA LEU A 271 4.82 -35.07 -90.16
C LEU A 271 5.86 -35.87 -89.37
N ASP A 272 6.29 -37.00 -89.94
CA ASP A 272 7.36 -37.86 -89.41
C ASP A 272 8.18 -38.45 -90.57
N GLU A 273 9.07 -39.41 -90.32
CA GLU A 273 9.93 -40.01 -91.37
C GLU A 273 9.16 -40.83 -92.41
N THR A 274 7.90 -41.18 -92.13
CA THR A 274 7.02 -42.03 -92.97
C THR A 274 6.01 -41.23 -93.81
N THR A 275 5.80 -39.94 -93.51
CA THR A 275 4.85 -39.08 -94.23
C THR A 275 5.41 -38.53 -95.55
N SER A 276 4.57 -37.84 -96.34
CA SER A 276 5.02 -37.02 -97.48
C SER A 276 4.28 -35.67 -97.45
N PRO A 277 4.95 -34.54 -97.18
CA PRO A 277 6.38 -34.43 -96.86
C PRO A 277 6.78 -35.21 -95.61
N LYS A 278 8.00 -35.75 -95.58
CA LYS A 278 8.57 -36.33 -94.36
C LYS A 278 9.29 -35.26 -93.55
N ALA A 279 9.40 -35.48 -92.24
CA ALA A 279 10.20 -34.68 -91.34
C ALA A 279 11.22 -35.56 -90.62
N VAL A 280 12.51 -35.23 -90.78
CA VAL A 280 13.63 -35.89 -90.09
C VAL A 280 14.23 -34.90 -89.11
N ILE A 281 14.09 -35.15 -87.81
CA ILE A 281 14.52 -34.23 -86.74
C ILE A 281 15.64 -34.87 -85.92
N LYS A 282 16.71 -34.11 -85.66
CA LYS A 282 17.86 -34.54 -84.86
C LYS A 282 18.14 -33.51 -83.77
N VAL A 283 18.08 -33.95 -82.53
CA VAL A 283 18.37 -33.14 -81.33
C VAL A 283 19.79 -33.42 -80.87
N ASN A 284 20.52 -32.36 -80.52
CA ASN A 284 21.82 -32.43 -79.88
C ASN A 284 21.73 -31.69 -78.53
N GLU A 285 21.43 -32.46 -77.48
CA GLU A 285 21.27 -31.94 -76.11
C GLU A 285 22.58 -31.40 -75.51
N ALA A 286 23.75 -31.77 -76.06
CA ALA A 286 25.05 -31.27 -75.57
C ALA A 286 25.36 -29.86 -76.10
N ASP A 287 24.99 -29.60 -77.36
CA ASP A 287 25.13 -28.30 -78.01
C ASP A 287 23.79 -27.51 -78.01
N THR A 288 22.85 -27.88 -77.13
CA THR A 288 21.50 -27.29 -76.95
C THR A 288 20.81 -26.82 -78.24
N SER A 289 20.84 -27.68 -79.25
CA SER A 289 20.38 -27.36 -80.61
C SER A 289 19.63 -28.52 -81.27
N PHE A 290 18.78 -28.20 -82.25
CA PHE A 290 18.18 -29.22 -83.12
C PHE A 290 18.28 -28.83 -84.59
N THR A 291 18.25 -29.84 -85.45
CA THR A 291 18.06 -29.69 -86.90
C THR A 291 16.83 -30.45 -87.35
N ALA A 292 16.11 -29.92 -88.34
CA ALA A 292 14.99 -30.59 -88.98
C ALA A 292 15.09 -30.44 -90.50
N GLU A 293 15.08 -31.56 -91.22
CA GLU A 293 14.89 -31.61 -92.66
C GLU A 293 13.41 -31.89 -92.95
N LEU A 294 12.73 -30.95 -93.59
CA LEU A 294 11.42 -31.19 -94.22
C LEU A 294 11.68 -31.55 -95.69
N ASN A 295 11.15 -32.68 -96.16
CA ASN A 295 11.46 -33.21 -97.48
C ASN A 295 10.20 -33.77 -98.16
N ASN A 296 9.78 -33.17 -99.26
CA ASN A 296 8.60 -33.57 -100.02
C ASN A 296 8.92 -34.50 -101.20
N ASN A 297 9.96 -35.33 -101.05
CA ASN A 297 10.30 -36.43 -101.96
C ASN A 297 10.42 -36.00 -103.44
N GLY A 298 10.98 -34.81 -103.68
CA GLY A 298 11.18 -34.24 -105.02
C GLY A 298 9.99 -33.45 -105.59
N GLN A 299 8.84 -33.39 -104.89
CA GLN A 299 7.73 -32.49 -105.22
C GLN A 299 7.90 -31.14 -104.49
N ASN A 300 7.37 -30.05 -105.07
CA ASN A 300 7.39 -28.76 -104.37
C ASN A 300 6.39 -28.74 -103.20
N PHE A 301 6.65 -27.92 -102.18
CA PHE A 301 5.73 -27.75 -101.04
C PHE A 301 4.41 -27.07 -101.43
N ASP A 302 3.31 -27.39 -100.72
CA ASP A 302 1.98 -26.84 -101.00
C ASP A 302 1.87 -25.40 -100.45
N PRO A 303 1.61 -24.39 -101.30
CA PRO A 303 1.49 -23.00 -100.85
C PRO A 303 0.28 -22.75 -99.92
N ASN A 304 -0.69 -23.67 -99.90
CA ASN A 304 -1.89 -23.61 -99.06
C ASN A 304 -1.72 -24.32 -97.71
N LYS A 305 -0.47 -24.69 -97.34
CA LYS A 305 -0.11 -25.21 -96.03
C LYS A 305 0.77 -24.23 -95.28
N ILE A 306 0.78 -24.34 -93.96
CA ILE A 306 1.78 -23.76 -93.06
C ILE A 306 2.52 -24.95 -92.46
N TYR A 307 3.84 -24.97 -92.58
CA TYR A 307 4.71 -25.98 -91.99
C TYR A 307 5.21 -25.47 -90.65
N VAL A 308 5.04 -26.26 -89.60
CA VAL A 308 5.39 -25.89 -88.23
C VAL A 308 6.33 -26.94 -87.66
N VAL A 309 7.45 -26.49 -87.08
CA VAL A 309 8.27 -27.30 -86.18
C VAL A 309 8.15 -26.72 -84.78
N ALA A 310 7.58 -27.50 -83.87
CA ALA A 310 7.38 -27.11 -82.48
C ALA A 310 8.44 -27.77 -81.59
N LEU A 311 9.04 -26.99 -80.70
CA LEU A 311 9.95 -27.42 -79.65
C LEU A 311 9.30 -27.10 -78.30
N ARG A 312 9.28 -28.07 -77.38
CA ARG A 312 8.87 -27.85 -75.99
C ARG A 312 10.04 -28.20 -75.06
N LEU A 313 10.44 -27.21 -74.27
CA LEU A 313 11.49 -27.34 -73.26
C LEU A 313 10.88 -27.44 -71.87
N GLN A 314 11.56 -28.16 -70.98
CA GLN A 314 11.17 -28.32 -69.58
C GLN A 314 12.37 -28.09 -68.66
N THR A 315 12.12 -27.63 -67.44
CA THR A 315 13.13 -27.41 -66.41
C THR A 315 12.61 -27.84 -65.04
N THR A 316 13.49 -28.34 -64.17
CA THR A 316 13.14 -28.67 -62.77
C THR A 316 13.02 -27.43 -61.88
N SER A 317 13.51 -26.28 -62.33
CA SER A 317 13.50 -25.02 -61.60
C SER A 317 12.34 -24.13 -62.01
N LYS A 318 11.71 -23.44 -61.06
CA LYS A 318 10.58 -22.55 -61.35
C LYS A 318 11.05 -21.33 -62.15
N ILE A 319 10.42 -21.11 -63.30
CA ILE A 319 10.57 -19.91 -64.13
C ILE A 319 9.94 -18.72 -63.38
N GLN A 320 10.78 -17.79 -62.94
CA GLN A 320 10.35 -16.63 -62.15
C GLN A 320 9.54 -15.62 -62.98
N VAL A 321 8.61 -14.92 -62.32
CA VAL A 321 7.86 -13.82 -62.94
C VAL A 321 8.84 -12.72 -63.38
N GLY A 322 8.64 -12.19 -64.59
CA GLY A 322 9.55 -11.23 -65.21
C GLY A 322 10.70 -11.84 -66.02
N ALA A 323 10.97 -13.15 -65.88
CA ALA A 323 11.97 -13.84 -66.69
C ALA A 323 11.65 -13.73 -68.19
N LYS A 324 12.72 -13.63 -69.00
CA LYS A 324 12.69 -13.54 -70.46
C LYS A 324 13.66 -14.57 -71.02
N TYR A 325 13.25 -15.25 -72.08
CA TYR A 325 14.07 -16.16 -72.86
C TYR A 325 13.97 -15.77 -74.32
N VAL A 326 15.06 -15.86 -75.06
CA VAL A 326 15.10 -15.57 -76.51
C VAL A 326 15.66 -16.79 -77.20
N ASN A 327 14.98 -17.26 -78.25
CA ASN A 327 15.43 -18.40 -79.06
C ASN A 327 15.47 -17.99 -80.54
N LYS A 328 16.43 -18.54 -81.30
CA LYS A 328 16.65 -18.30 -82.73
C LYS A 328 16.54 -19.59 -83.54
N ALA A 329 15.98 -19.46 -84.74
CA ALA A 329 16.04 -20.49 -85.78
C ALA A 329 16.57 -19.92 -87.08
N ASN A 330 17.17 -20.78 -87.90
CA ASN A 330 17.53 -20.51 -89.28
C ASN A 330 16.76 -21.46 -90.20
N VAL A 331 16.10 -20.94 -91.23
CA VAL A 331 15.33 -21.72 -92.22
C VAL A 331 15.89 -21.42 -93.61
N ASP A 332 16.64 -22.35 -94.21
CA ASP A 332 17.36 -22.18 -95.48
C ASP A 332 18.13 -20.84 -95.59
N GLY A 333 18.75 -20.38 -94.51
CA GLY A 333 19.48 -19.11 -94.44
C GLY A 333 18.69 -17.93 -93.85
N VAL A 334 17.35 -18.03 -93.72
CA VAL A 334 16.51 -17.00 -93.10
C VAL A 334 16.55 -17.13 -91.57
N GLU A 335 17.17 -16.17 -90.88
CA GLU A 335 17.17 -16.12 -89.41
C GLU A 335 15.86 -15.51 -88.88
N VAL A 336 15.22 -16.21 -87.95
CA VAL A 336 14.02 -15.79 -87.21
C VAL A 336 14.24 -15.96 -85.71
N ASN A 337 13.66 -15.09 -84.89
CA ASN A 337 13.83 -15.10 -83.45
C ASN A 337 12.52 -14.73 -82.72
N ALA A 338 12.41 -15.08 -81.45
CA ALA A 338 11.28 -14.72 -80.60
C ALA A 338 11.68 -14.59 -79.13
N GLU A 339 10.93 -13.79 -78.37
CA GLU A 339 11.03 -13.69 -76.90
C GLU A 339 9.83 -14.39 -76.23
N ALA A 340 10.12 -15.29 -75.29
CA ALA A 340 9.14 -15.86 -74.37
C ALA A 340 9.31 -15.22 -72.98
N LYS A 341 8.26 -14.56 -72.47
CA LYS A 341 8.30 -13.84 -71.19
C LYS A 341 7.34 -14.46 -70.17
N ARG A 342 7.79 -14.67 -68.93
CA ARG A 342 6.92 -15.04 -67.82
C ARG A 342 6.17 -13.83 -67.29
N ASN A 343 4.94 -13.66 -67.72
CA ASN A 343 4.04 -12.63 -67.21
C ASN A 343 3.52 -12.99 -65.80
N ALA A 344 3.21 -11.97 -65.00
CA ALA A 344 2.53 -12.17 -63.72
C ALA A 344 1.10 -12.67 -63.97
N ALA A 345 0.65 -13.63 -63.15
CA ALA A 345 -0.72 -14.15 -63.20
C ALA A 345 -1.74 -13.05 -62.86
N GLY A 346 -1.39 -12.17 -61.93
CA GLY A 346 -2.20 -11.04 -61.51
C GLY A 346 -1.40 -10.06 -60.66
N GLY A 347 -2.12 -9.18 -59.98
CA GLY A 347 -1.59 -8.26 -58.99
C GLY A 347 -2.74 -7.58 -58.24
N GLY A 348 -2.47 -7.00 -57.08
CA GLY A 348 -3.47 -6.23 -56.38
C GLY A 348 -2.87 -5.28 -55.36
N THR A 349 -3.71 -4.39 -54.86
CA THR A 349 -3.36 -3.42 -53.83
C THR A 349 -4.09 -3.73 -52.53
N GLY A 350 -3.56 -3.24 -51.42
CA GLY A 350 -4.22 -3.26 -50.11
C GLY A 350 -4.00 -1.95 -49.36
N SER A 351 -4.97 -1.56 -48.55
CA SER A 351 -4.92 -0.40 -47.66
C SER A 351 -5.86 -0.64 -46.49
N GLY A 352 -5.67 0.13 -45.41
CA GLY A 352 -6.55 0.14 -44.25
C GLY A 352 -6.00 1.04 -43.16
N ASP A 353 -6.89 1.68 -42.41
CA ASP A 353 -6.53 2.72 -41.44
C ASP A 353 -6.35 2.09 -40.05
N GLY A 354 -5.12 2.14 -39.53
CA GLY A 354 -4.80 1.65 -38.20
C GLY A 354 -5.53 2.43 -37.11
N VAL A 355 -6.05 1.72 -36.10
CA VAL A 355 -6.66 2.34 -34.91
C VAL A 355 -5.87 2.03 -33.65
N GLY A 356 -5.99 2.90 -32.66
CA GLY A 356 -5.60 2.66 -31.28
C GLY A 356 -6.77 2.85 -30.33
N HIS A 357 -6.46 2.76 -29.04
CA HIS A 357 -7.44 2.73 -27.96
C HIS A 357 -6.99 3.68 -26.84
N LEU A 358 -7.93 4.09 -26.00
CA LEU A 358 -7.68 4.85 -24.78
C LEU A 358 -8.30 4.10 -23.61
N SER A 359 -7.59 3.98 -22.50
CA SER A 359 -8.08 3.33 -21.28
C SER A 359 -7.98 4.30 -20.11
N LEU A 360 -9.11 4.63 -19.49
CA LEU A 360 -9.22 5.65 -18.46
C LEU A 360 -9.55 5.03 -17.10
N ALA A 361 -8.62 5.13 -16.14
CA ALA A 361 -8.79 4.67 -14.76
C ALA A 361 -8.90 5.87 -13.81
N LYS A 362 -9.81 5.82 -12.83
CA LYS A 362 -10.08 6.95 -11.93
C LYS A 362 -9.74 6.67 -10.46
N THR A 363 -9.20 7.68 -9.80
CA THR A 363 -8.98 7.76 -8.35
C THR A 363 -9.42 9.11 -7.78
N VAL A 364 -9.53 9.17 -6.45
CA VAL A 364 -9.80 10.37 -5.65
C VAL A 364 -8.83 10.39 -4.49
N SER A 365 -8.19 11.53 -4.25
CA SER A 365 -7.20 11.74 -3.19
C SER A 365 -7.65 12.83 -2.22
N GLY A 366 -7.08 12.86 -1.01
CA GLY A 366 -7.36 13.90 0.02
C GLY A 366 -8.64 13.69 0.85
N ALA A 367 -9.66 13.01 0.33
CA ALA A 367 -10.87 12.66 1.06
C ALA A 367 -11.36 11.23 0.77
N ALA A 368 -12.09 10.64 1.74
CA ALA A 368 -12.71 9.33 1.56
C ALA A 368 -14.01 9.44 0.75
N VAL A 369 -13.96 8.99 -0.51
CA VAL A 369 -15.12 8.90 -1.41
C VAL A 369 -15.39 7.42 -1.71
N PRO A 370 -16.65 6.92 -1.67
CA PRO A 370 -16.95 5.52 -1.94
C PRO A 370 -16.40 5.05 -3.28
N ALA A 371 -15.82 3.84 -3.32
CA ALA A 371 -15.17 3.32 -4.52
C ALA A 371 -16.16 3.18 -5.71
N ALA A 372 -17.42 2.87 -5.41
CA ALA A 372 -18.50 2.76 -6.39
C ALA A 372 -19.06 4.10 -6.90
N THR A 373 -18.56 5.26 -6.45
CA THR A 373 -18.97 6.57 -6.96
C THR A 373 -18.58 6.71 -8.43
N GLU A 374 -19.58 6.91 -9.29
CA GLU A 374 -19.39 7.14 -10.73
C GLU A 374 -19.14 8.62 -11.04
N PHE A 375 -18.20 8.88 -11.93
CA PHE A 375 -17.89 10.21 -12.49
C PHE A 375 -18.02 10.16 -14.01
N THR A 376 -18.52 11.24 -14.60
CA THR A 376 -18.72 11.36 -16.05
C THR A 376 -17.59 12.19 -16.66
N VAL A 377 -16.83 11.56 -17.55
CA VAL A 377 -15.76 12.20 -18.31
C VAL A 377 -16.21 12.31 -19.76
N LYS A 378 -16.35 13.53 -20.27
CA LYS A 378 -16.66 13.78 -21.68
C LYS A 378 -15.40 13.55 -22.50
N TYR A 379 -15.57 12.97 -23.68
CA TYR A 379 -14.52 12.91 -24.69
C TYR A 379 -14.95 13.59 -25.97
N SER A 380 -14.00 14.16 -26.71
CA SER A 380 -14.19 14.61 -28.08
C SER A 380 -12.93 14.48 -28.92
N TYR A 381 -13.10 14.24 -30.21
CA TYR A 381 -12.02 14.19 -31.21
C TYR A 381 -12.59 14.42 -32.62
N THR A 382 -11.73 14.72 -33.58
CA THR A 382 -12.14 14.96 -34.98
C THR A 382 -11.52 13.91 -35.90
N VAL A 383 -12.34 13.31 -36.77
CA VAL A 383 -11.91 12.41 -37.85
C VAL A 383 -12.44 12.99 -39.16
N ASP A 384 -11.57 13.22 -40.15
CA ASP A 384 -11.92 13.78 -41.46
C ASP A 384 -12.81 15.04 -41.39
N GLY A 385 -12.49 15.95 -40.47
CA GLY A 385 -13.25 17.17 -40.21
C GLY A 385 -14.59 16.97 -39.49
N THR A 386 -14.98 15.72 -39.19
CA THR A 386 -16.20 15.37 -38.45
C THR A 386 -15.91 15.22 -36.97
N LEU A 387 -16.59 16.03 -36.13
CA LEU A 387 -16.53 15.91 -34.67
C LEU A 387 -17.19 14.60 -34.20
N LYS A 388 -16.50 13.86 -33.33
CA LYS A 388 -16.99 12.73 -32.54
C LYS A 388 -16.92 13.13 -31.07
N SER A 389 -17.95 12.81 -30.30
CA SER A 389 -17.99 13.11 -28.87
C SER A 389 -18.92 12.17 -28.11
N GLY A 390 -18.65 11.96 -26.83
CA GLY A 390 -19.48 11.14 -25.95
C GLY A 390 -19.03 11.24 -24.50
N GLU A 391 -19.44 10.26 -23.69
CA GLU A 391 -19.16 10.19 -22.26
C GLU A 391 -18.59 8.83 -21.86
N LEU A 392 -17.60 8.82 -20.96
CA LEU A 392 -17.12 7.65 -20.24
C LEU A 392 -17.57 7.76 -18.78
N LYS A 393 -18.08 6.66 -18.22
CA LYS A 393 -18.44 6.56 -16.81
C LYS A 393 -17.39 5.77 -16.06
N VAL A 394 -16.59 6.43 -15.23
CA VAL A 394 -15.47 5.85 -14.49
C VAL A 394 -15.75 5.86 -12.99
N LYS A 395 -15.15 4.92 -12.23
CA LYS A 395 -15.37 4.75 -10.80
C LYS A 395 -14.12 5.05 -9.99
N ASN A 396 -14.30 5.45 -8.73
CA ASN A 396 -13.21 5.61 -7.76
C ASN A 396 -12.66 4.27 -7.21
N ASP A 397 -12.62 3.24 -8.04
CA ASP A 397 -12.09 1.91 -7.71
C ASP A 397 -10.83 1.56 -8.54
N GLY A 398 -10.37 2.47 -9.39
CA GLY A 398 -9.23 2.26 -10.29
C GLY A 398 -9.53 1.35 -11.49
N THR A 399 -10.77 0.89 -11.67
CA THR A 399 -11.14 0.04 -12.81
C THR A 399 -11.07 0.86 -14.11
N PRO A 400 -10.28 0.42 -15.11
CA PRO A 400 -10.20 1.12 -16.39
C PRO A 400 -11.49 1.00 -17.20
N VAL A 401 -11.82 2.07 -17.94
CA VAL A 401 -12.90 2.11 -18.93
C VAL A 401 -12.33 2.54 -20.28
N GLU A 402 -12.64 1.79 -21.33
CA GLU A 402 -12.02 1.97 -22.63
C GLU A 402 -12.85 2.80 -23.61
N LEU A 403 -12.16 3.63 -24.40
CA LEU A 403 -12.65 4.21 -25.65
C LEU A 403 -11.87 3.56 -26.80
N ASN A 404 -12.57 2.76 -27.60
CA ASN A 404 -11.97 1.84 -28.56
C ASN A 404 -12.08 2.34 -30.01
N ASN A 405 -11.17 1.86 -30.86
CA ASN A 405 -11.18 2.03 -32.32
C ASN A 405 -11.04 3.50 -32.80
N ILE A 406 -10.11 4.24 -32.21
CA ILE A 406 -9.83 5.64 -32.55
C ILE A 406 -8.69 5.68 -33.60
N PRO A 407 -8.83 6.41 -34.73
CA PRO A 407 -7.82 6.42 -35.79
C PRO A 407 -6.43 6.86 -35.33
N ASN A 408 -5.38 6.29 -35.93
CA ASN A 408 -3.99 6.63 -35.65
C ASN A 408 -3.72 8.14 -35.70
N GLY A 409 -2.94 8.67 -34.76
CA GLY A 409 -2.57 10.08 -34.69
C GLY A 409 -3.68 11.03 -34.21
N THR A 410 -4.91 10.55 -34.00
CA THR A 410 -6.01 11.33 -33.43
C THR A 410 -5.63 11.88 -32.06
N VAL A 411 -5.96 13.15 -31.81
CA VAL A 411 -5.88 13.76 -30.47
C VAL A 411 -7.28 13.76 -29.86
N VAL A 412 -7.43 13.04 -28.75
CA VAL A 412 -8.67 12.99 -27.97
C VAL A 412 -8.58 14.00 -26.84
N THR A 413 -9.55 14.90 -26.76
CA THR A 413 -9.75 15.76 -25.59
C THR A 413 -10.67 15.04 -24.61
N LEU A 414 -10.20 14.84 -23.38
CA LEU A 414 -11.00 14.42 -22.22
C LEU A 414 -11.37 15.66 -21.39
N THR A 415 -12.52 15.64 -20.72
CA THR A 415 -12.92 16.71 -19.79
C THR A 415 -13.80 16.12 -18.69
N GLU A 416 -13.45 16.36 -17.42
CA GLU A 416 -14.27 16.01 -16.27
C GLU A 416 -14.76 17.29 -15.57
N ASP A 417 -16.02 17.34 -15.19
CA ASP A 417 -16.56 18.38 -14.30
C ASP A 417 -17.17 17.68 -13.08
N PRO A 418 -16.38 17.42 -12.02
CA PRO A 418 -16.82 16.61 -10.91
C PRO A 418 -17.82 17.37 -10.03
N ALA A 419 -19.10 16.99 -10.13
CA ALA A 419 -20.16 17.57 -9.32
C ALA A 419 -19.84 17.51 -7.82
N ALA A 420 -20.00 18.64 -7.12
CA ALA A 420 -19.79 18.73 -5.68
C ALA A 420 -20.68 17.75 -4.92
N ALA A 421 -20.09 17.04 -3.95
CA ALA A 421 -20.81 16.16 -3.04
C ALA A 421 -21.02 16.84 -1.68
N ALA A 422 -21.98 16.38 -0.89
CA ALA A 422 -22.30 16.99 0.41
C ALA A 422 -21.07 17.04 1.34
N ASP A 423 -20.35 15.93 1.44
CA ASP A 423 -19.24 15.74 2.40
C ASP A 423 -17.85 16.05 1.82
N VAL A 424 -17.71 16.34 0.52
CA VAL A 424 -16.42 16.68 -0.11
C VAL A 424 -16.55 17.75 -1.20
N THR A 425 -15.60 18.70 -1.20
CA THR A 425 -15.38 19.61 -2.33
C THR A 425 -14.24 19.06 -3.19
N PHE A 426 -14.49 18.85 -4.48
CA PHE A 426 -13.46 18.46 -5.44
C PHE A 426 -12.65 19.68 -5.88
N GLY A 427 -11.35 19.47 -6.07
CA GLY A 427 -10.46 20.39 -6.76
C GLY A 427 -10.37 20.08 -8.25
N ASP A 428 -9.43 20.74 -8.90
CA ASP A 428 -9.10 20.56 -10.31
C ASP A 428 -8.69 19.10 -10.62
N PRO A 429 -9.35 18.40 -11.57
CA PRO A 429 -8.96 17.06 -11.98
C PRO A 429 -7.56 17.05 -12.58
N VAL A 430 -6.77 16.02 -12.28
CA VAL A 430 -5.41 15.85 -12.80
C VAL A 430 -5.35 14.57 -13.64
N PHE A 431 -4.99 14.71 -14.92
CA PHE A 431 -4.79 13.61 -15.85
C PHE A 431 -3.29 13.28 -15.99
N SER A 432 -2.95 12.00 -15.95
CA SER A 432 -1.57 11.52 -16.13
C SER A 432 -1.49 10.26 -16.98
N GLY A 433 -0.35 10.06 -17.65
CA GLY A 433 -0.12 8.90 -18.51
C GLY A 433 0.91 9.20 -19.60
N ASN A 434 1.40 8.16 -20.27
CA ASN A 434 2.32 8.34 -21.39
C ASN A 434 1.56 8.86 -22.62
N GLY A 435 1.95 10.01 -23.18
CA GLY A 435 1.23 10.65 -24.29
C GLY A 435 -0.03 11.42 -23.88
N VAL A 436 -0.22 11.65 -22.58
CA VAL A 436 -1.26 12.51 -21.99
C VAL A 436 -0.65 13.90 -21.72
N THR A 437 -1.35 14.94 -22.15
CA THR A 437 -1.05 16.35 -21.83
C THR A 437 -2.23 16.92 -21.05
N ASP A 438 -2.05 17.07 -19.75
CA ASP A 438 -2.97 17.73 -18.83
C ASP A 438 -3.17 19.22 -19.20
N GLY A 439 -4.37 19.76 -18.99
CA GLY A 439 -4.69 21.17 -19.22
C GLY A 439 -3.97 22.12 -18.24
N GLY A 440 -3.56 21.60 -17.08
CA GLY A 440 -2.95 22.36 -16.01
C GLY A 440 -3.96 23.16 -15.19
N ALA A 441 -3.45 24.01 -14.30
CA ALA A 441 -4.25 24.60 -13.23
C ALA A 441 -5.46 25.41 -13.73
N ASN A 442 -6.65 24.99 -13.27
CA ASN A 442 -7.99 25.49 -13.59
C ASN A 442 -8.50 25.13 -15.01
N ASP A 443 -7.91 24.11 -15.65
CA ASP A 443 -8.42 23.51 -16.88
C ASP A 443 -8.68 22.02 -16.65
N ALA A 444 -9.94 21.67 -16.39
CA ALA A 444 -10.39 20.31 -16.08
C ALA A 444 -10.42 19.36 -17.30
N SER A 445 -9.55 19.61 -18.28
CA SER A 445 -9.41 18.86 -19.53
C SER A 445 -7.99 18.34 -19.74
N ALA A 446 -7.84 17.36 -20.62
CA ALA A 446 -6.55 16.86 -21.05
C ALA A 446 -6.63 16.40 -22.50
N THR A 447 -5.49 16.38 -23.19
CA THR A 447 -5.37 15.86 -24.56
C THR A 447 -4.52 14.60 -24.59
N VAL A 448 -4.94 13.60 -25.36
CA VAL A 448 -4.31 12.29 -25.45
C VAL A 448 -4.09 11.94 -26.91
N LYS A 449 -2.84 11.71 -27.31
CA LYS A 449 -2.52 11.33 -28.70
C LYS A 449 -2.56 9.82 -28.87
N ILE A 450 -3.48 9.35 -29.70
CA ILE A 450 -3.63 7.92 -30.02
C ILE A 450 -2.56 7.47 -31.02
N THR A 451 -2.02 6.28 -30.80
CA THR A 451 -1.09 5.59 -31.71
C THR A 451 -1.69 4.24 -32.11
N GLU A 452 -1.59 3.88 -33.39
CA GLU A 452 -2.11 2.59 -33.90
C GLU A 452 -1.60 1.38 -33.12
N PHE A 453 -2.45 0.37 -33.00
CA PHE A 453 -2.18 -0.92 -32.34
C PHE A 453 -1.76 -0.82 -30.87
N THR A 454 -2.04 0.31 -30.21
CA THR A 454 -1.77 0.53 -28.78
C THR A 454 -3.00 0.98 -28.02
N THR A 455 -3.03 0.67 -26.72
CA THR A 455 -3.96 1.27 -25.76
C THR A 455 -3.21 2.29 -24.91
N VAL A 456 -3.56 3.56 -25.04
CA VAL A 456 -2.99 4.64 -24.22
C VAL A 456 -3.68 4.64 -22.86
N ALA A 457 -2.93 4.31 -21.80
CA ALA A 457 -3.42 4.35 -20.43
C ALA A 457 -3.41 5.79 -19.89
N VAL A 458 -4.54 6.19 -19.32
CA VAL A 458 -4.80 7.50 -18.72
C VAL A 458 -5.28 7.27 -17.29
N GLU A 459 -4.58 7.86 -16.34
CA GLU A 459 -4.98 7.94 -14.94
C GLU A 459 -5.61 9.31 -14.68
N LEU A 460 -6.68 9.34 -13.90
CA LEU A 460 -7.46 10.53 -13.62
C LEU A 460 -7.72 10.63 -12.11
N ASN A 461 -7.05 11.57 -11.45
CA ASN A 461 -7.15 11.80 -10.02
C ASN A 461 -7.93 13.09 -9.74
N ASN A 462 -9.00 13.02 -8.95
CA ASN A 462 -9.58 14.23 -8.35
C ASN A 462 -9.00 14.45 -6.95
N PRO A 463 -8.30 15.57 -6.70
CA PRO A 463 -8.11 16.06 -5.34
C PRO A 463 -9.47 16.36 -4.70
N ALA A 464 -9.66 15.99 -3.45
CA ALA A 464 -10.89 16.24 -2.70
C ALA A 464 -10.58 16.71 -1.28
N THR A 465 -11.32 17.70 -0.80
CA THR A 465 -11.22 18.24 0.57
C THR A 465 -12.51 17.91 1.33
N PRO A 466 -12.45 17.29 2.54
CA PRO A 466 -13.64 17.01 3.32
C PRO A 466 -14.37 18.27 3.81
N ASN A 467 -15.67 18.37 3.53
CA ASN A 467 -16.56 19.44 4.00
C ASN A 467 -16.97 19.18 5.46
N ARG A 468 -16.03 19.32 6.41
CA ARG A 468 -16.30 19.12 7.84
C ARG A 468 -16.39 20.44 8.59
N SER A 469 -17.38 20.55 9.48
CA SER A 469 -17.52 21.72 10.35
C SER A 469 -16.76 21.55 11.67
N LYS A 470 -16.01 22.57 12.08
CA LYS A 470 -15.21 22.59 13.31
C LYS A 470 -16.10 22.67 14.56
N VAL A 471 -15.76 21.91 15.59
CA VAL A 471 -16.38 21.95 16.93
C VAL A 471 -15.30 21.99 18.01
N VAL A 472 -15.59 22.59 19.15
CA VAL A 472 -14.65 22.74 20.28
C VAL A 472 -15.30 22.22 21.55
N PRO A 473 -14.69 21.26 22.28
CA PRO A 473 -15.25 20.74 23.52
C PRO A 473 -15.16 21.77 24.65
N VAL A 474 -16.17 21.83 25.51
CA VAL A 474 -16.20 22.67 26.71
C VAL A 474 -15.76 21.85 27.92
N SER A 475 -14.81 22.37 28.72
CA SER A 475 -14.32 21.67 29.90
C SER A 475 -15.41 21.47 30.98
N PRO A 476 -15.46 20.30 31.63
CA PRO A 476 -16.43 20.02 32.69
C PRO A 476 -16.13 20.81 33.97
N LYS A 477 -17.16 21.08 34.77
CA LYS A 477 -17.01 21.70 36.09
C LYS A 477 -16.91 20.61 37.17
N ILE A 478 -15.76 20.53 37.83
CA ILE A 478 -15.51 19.63 38.97
C ILE A 478 -15.76 20.40 40.27
N THR A 479 -16.47 19.81 41.22
CA THR A 479 -16.72 20.37 42.56
C THR A 479 -16.27 19.37 43.63
N PRO A 480 -15.44 19.76 44.61
CA PRO A 480 -15.03 18.89 45.72
C PRO A 480 -16.23 18.34 46.51
N GLY A 481 -16.03 17.20 47.16
CA GLY A 481 -16.95 16.69 48.18
C GLY A 481 -16.86 17.44 49.50
N VAL A 482 -17.68 17.03 50.46
CA VAL A 482 -17.83 17.65 51.79
C VAL A 482 -17.54 16.66 52.92
N CYS A 483 -17.04 17.16 54.05
CA CYS A 483 -16.96 16.38 55.29
C CYS A 483 -18.32 16.41 55.99
N GLU A 484 -19.02 15.26 56.05
CA GLU A 484 -20.23 15.13 56.86
C GLU A 484 -19.91 15.01 58.36
N VAL A 485 -20.84 15.42 59.23
CA VAL A 485 -20.62 15.46 60.68
C VAL A 485 -20.34 14.06 61.23
N GLY A 486 -19.14 13.86 61.78
CA GLY A 486 -18.69 12.57 62.32
C GLY A 486 -18.03 11.65 61.28
N SER A 487 -17.94 12.05 60.01
CA SER A 487 -17.18 11.30 58.99
C SER A 487 -15.69 11.64 59.03
N THR A 488 -14.83 10.63 58.93
CA THR A 488 -13.38 10.79 58.75
C THR A 488 -12.96 10.86 57.27
N THR A 489 -13.90 10.68 56.34
CA THR A 489 -13.66 10.77 54.88
C THR A 489 -14.69 11.67 54.19
N PRO A 490 -14.30 12.48 53.20
CA PRO A 490 -15.22 13.33 52.44
C PRO A 490 -16.05 12.53 51.43
N THR A 491 -17.20 13.08 51.04
CA THR A 491 -18.06 12.53 49.96
C THR A 491 -17.38 12.59 48.59
N GLU A 492 -17.83 11.79 47.61
CA GLU A 492 -17.25 11.77 46.26
C GLU A 492 -17.47 13.12 45.54
N PRO A 493 -16.48 13.68 44.81
CA PRO A 493 -16.64 14.96 44.13
C PRO A 493 -17.61 14.85 42.95
N THR A 494 -18.31 15.95 42.65
CA THR A 494 -19.30 15.97 41.56
C THR A 494 -18.71 16.57 40.29
N VAL A 495 -18.97 15.93 39.14
CA VAL A 495 -18.52 16.36 37.82
C VAL A 495 -19.73 16.72 36.97
N ASN A 496 -19.89 18.00 36.64
CA ASN A 496 -20.94 18.48 35.74
C ASN A 496 -20.37 18.63 34.32
N VAL A 497 -20.85 17.77 33.41
CA VAL A 497 -20.44 17.74 32.01
C VAL A 497 -21.38 18.62 31.17
N PRO A 498 -20.87 19.63 30.45
CA PRO A 498 -21.70 20.51 29.63
C PRO A 498 -22.26 19.77 28.40
N SER A 499 -23.35 20.30 27.83
CA SER A 499 -23.79 19.92 26.49
C SER A 499 -23.16 20.83 25.45
N THR A 500 -22.73 20.28 24.31
CA THR A 500 -22.09 21.03 23.22
C THR A 500 -22.59 20.47 21.88
N ASP A 501 -23.09 21.33 20.99
CA ASP A 501 -23.65 20.88 19.72
C ASP A 501 -22.61 20.13 18.86
N GLY A 502 -23.00 18.95 18.37
CA GLY A 502 -22.12 18.09 17.58
C GLY A 502 -20.98 17.43 18.36
N ILE A 503 -21.03 17.38 19.70
CA ILE A 503 -20.09 16.62 20.54
C ILE A 503 -20.87 15.74 21.54
N THR A 504 -20.52 14.46 21.59
CA THR A 504 -20.98 13.50 22.62
C THR A 504 -19.87 13.30 23.64
N TYR A 505 -20.15 13.46 24.92
CA TYR A 505 -19.20 13.21 26.00
C TYR A 505 -19.41 11.82 26.63
N SER A 506 -18.32 11.17 27.04
CA SER A 506 -18.38 9.95 27.86
C SER A 506 -18.80 10.25 29.30
N THR A 507 -19.27 9.22 30.01
CA THR A 507 -19.37 9.27 31.48
C THR A 507 -18.01 9.62 32.09
N PRO A 508 -17.92 10.52 33.08
CA PRO A 508 -16.69 10.79 33.80
C PRO A 508 -16.16 9.56 34.54
N VAL A 509 -14.84 9.35 34.47
CA VAL A 509 -14.11 8.34 35.23
C VAL A 509 -13.35 9.06 36.37
N LEU A 510 -13.53 8.56 37.58
CA LEU A 510 -12.98 9.12 38.82
C LEU A 510 -11.92 8.17 39.39
N LYS A 511 -10.75 8.71 39.74
CA LYS A 511 -9.65 7.93 40.35
C LYS A 511 -9.02 8.69 41.52
N THR A 512 -9.18 8.16 42.72
CA THR A 512 -8.63 8.75 43.95
C THR A 512 -7.17 8.33 44.17
N GLU A 513 -6.30 9.31 44.40
CA GLU A 513 -4.89 9.17 44.77
C GLU A 513 -4.61 10.05 45.98
N GLY A 514 -4.66 9.46 47.19
CA GLY A 514 -4.59 10.22 48.44
C GLY A 514 -5.82 11.09 48.64
N ASN A 515 -5.64 12.39 48.86
CA ASN A 515 -6.72 13.38 48.91
C ASN A 515 -6.97 14.08 47.57
N VAL A 516 -6.39 13.62 46.46
CA VAL A 516 -6.66 14.16 45.11
C VAL A 516 -7.48 13.15 44.32
N VAL A 517 -8.53 13.62 43.65
CA VAL A 517 -9.33 12.81 42.73
C VAL A 517 -9.08 13.29 41.31
N LYS A 518 -8.55 12.41 40.46
CA LYS A 518 -8.37 12.64 39.03
C LYS A 518 -9.66 12.31 38.30
N VAL A 519 -10.02 13.18 37.35
CA VAL A 519 -11.22 13.12 36.52
C VAL A 519 -10.79 13.01 35.06
N SER A 520 -11.29 12.01 34.34
CA SER A 520 -11.16 11.95 32.89
C SER A 520 -12.48 11.66 32.18
N LEU A 521 -12.63 12.20 30.98
CA LEU A 521 -13.75 11.90 30.07
C LEU A 521 -13.34 12.20 28.62
N THR A 522 -14.03 11.59 27.66
CA THR A 522 -13.75 11.74 26.22
C THR A 522 -14.86 12.54 25.53
N ALA A 523 -14.47 13.47 24.66
CA ALA A 523 -15.35 14.20 23.75
C ALA A 523 -15.22 13.62 22.33
N THR A 524 -16.33 13.14 21.79
CA THR A 524 -16.42 12.53 20.47
C THR A 524 -17.23 13.45 19.54
N PRO A 525 -16.65 13.97 18.44
CA PRO A 525 -17.41 14.77 17.48
C PRO A 525 -18.45 13.90 16.74
N ALA A 526 -19.60 14.50 16.43
CA ALA A 526 -20.62 13.90 15.58
C ALA A 526 -20.14 13.75 14.11
N ALA A 527 -20.81 12.91 13.33
CA ALA A 527 -20.52 12.76 11.90
C ALA A 527 -20.56 14.12 11.17
N GLY A 528 -19.60 14.35 10.26
CA GLY A 528 -19.42 15.64 9.58
C GLY A 528 -18.81 16.77 10.44
N ARG A 529 -18.55 16.55 11.73
CA ARG A 529 -17.82 17.48 12.61
C ARG A 529 -16.38 17.02 12.85
N TYR A 530 -15.50 17.92 13.30
CA TYR A 530 -14.17 17.56 13.80
C TYR A 530 -13.71 18.49 14.93
N ILE A 531 -12.90 17.94 15.85
CA ILE A 531 -12.21 18.72 16.88
C ILE A 531 -10.85 19.16 16.32
N ASP A 532 -10.60 20.47 16.35
CA ASP A 532 -9.31 21.05 15.99
C ASP A 532 -8.36 21.04 17.20
N ASP A 533 -7.06 20.84 16.97
CA ASP A 533 -6.08 20.75 18.06
C ASP A 533 -5.68 22.14 18.58
N ALA A 534 -5.65 23.13 17.69
CA ALA A 534 -5.24 24.50 18.00
C ALA A 534 -6.20 25.25 18.95
N ASP A 535 -7.42 24.75 19.13
CA ASP A 535 -8.51 25.41 19.86
C ASP A 535 -8.94 24.62 21.10
N LEU A 536 -8.23 23.54 21.45
CA LEU A 536 -8.53 22.75 22.63
C LEU A 536 -8.35 23.59 23.91
N PRO A 537 -9.37 23.70 24.77
CA PRO A 537 -9.21 24.37 26.06
C PRO A 537 -8.26 23.62 26.98
N GLN A 538 -7.75 24.32 27.99
CA GLN A 538 -6.87 23.72 29.00
C GLN A 538 -7.50 22.49 29.64
N GLY A 539 -6.69 21.42 29.77
CA GLY A 539 -7.10 20.12 30.30
C GLY A 539 -7.53 19.12 29.23
N TRP A 540 -7.69 19.53 27.96
CA TRP A 540 -7.95 18.62 26.85
C TRP A 540 -6.67 18.24 26.09
N THR A 541 -6.66 17.02 25.55
CA THR A 541 -5.64 16.52 24.62
C THR A 541 -6.34 15.78 23.47
N LYS A 542 -5.95 16.06 22.22
CA LYS A 542 -6.50 15.38 21.05
C LYS A 542 -5.98 13.94 20.93
N ASN A 543 -6.88 13.02 20.65
CA ASN A 543 -6.57 11.61 20.41
C ASN A 543 -6.39 11.37 18.89
N ALA A 544 -5.63 10.32 18.54
CA ALA A 544 -5.33 9.99 17.14
C ALA A 544 -6.57 9.57 16.31
N ASP A 545 -7.65 9.14 16.97
CA ASP A 545 -8.94 8.78 16.36
C ASP A 545 -9.85 9.99 16.05
N GLY A 546 -9.42 11.21 16.40
CA GLY A 546 -10.18 12.44 16.20
C GLY A 546 -11.10 12.83 17.37
N THR A 547 -11.15 12.02 18.44
CA THR A 547 -11.75 12.42 19.72
C THR A 547 -10.77 13.29 20.54
N ALA A 548 -11.21 13.83 21.67
CA ALA A 548 -10.34 14.50 22.64
C ALA A 548 -10.59 13.96 24.05
N THR A 549 -9.55 13.87 24.88
CA THR A 549 -9.64 13.43 26.29
C THR A 549 -9.41 14.61 27.22
N PHE A 550 -10.34 14.85 28.15
CA PHE A 550 -10.15 15.76 29.27
C PHE A 550 -9.41 15.03 30.41
N SER A 551 -8.48 15.73 31.05
CA SER A 551 -7.83 15.32 32.29
C SER A 551 -7.79 16.51 33.25
N GLY A 552 -8.47 16.35 34.39
CA GLY A 552 -8.46 17.33 35.48
C GLY A 552 -8.29 16.63 36.83
N GLU A 553 -8.06 17.42 37.88
CA GLU A 553 -7.97 16.91 39.24
C GLU A 553 -8.62 17.87 40.24
N VAL A 554 -9.06 17.32 41.38
CA VAL A 554 -9.68 18.08 42.47
C VAL A 554 -9.18 17.57 43.81
N THR A 555 -8.79 18.49 44.69
CA THR A 555 -8.38 18.16 46.06
C THR A 555 -9.59 18.09 46.98
N GLN A 556 -9.72 16.97 47.67
CA GLN A 556 -10.75 16.69 48.67
C GLN A 556 -10.36 17.27 50.05
N PRO A 557 -11.33 17.70 50.88
CA PRO A 557 -11.05 18.23 52.21
C PRO A 557 -10.61 17.13 53.20
N ASN A 558 -9.91 17.52 54.27
CA ASN A 558 -9.44 16.64 55.34
C ASN A 558 -10.39 16.70 56.55
N CYS A 559 -10.85 15.54 57.05
CA CYS A 559 -11.91 15.44 58.07
C CYS A 559 -11.40 14.87 59.43
N ALA A 560 -10.15 15.14 59.81
CA ALA A 560 -9.55 14.65 61.07
C ALA A 560 -9.99 15.45 62.33
N VAL A 561 -9.91 14.82 63.52
CA VAL A 561 -10.41 15.32 64.82
C VAL A 561 -9.24 15.51 65.81
N GLU A 562 -9.33 16.47 66.75
CA GLU A 562 -8.24 16.88 67.66
C GLU A 562 -8.33 16.26 69.07
N GLU A 563 -7.20 15.82 69.66
CA GLU A 563 -7.14 15.31 71.04
C GLU A 563 -6.68 16.37 72.07
N VAL A 564 -7.28 16.39 73.27
CA VAL A 564 -6.91 17.28 74.39
C VAL A 564 -6.88 16.53 75.74
N SER A 565 -5.99 16.91 76.67
CA SER A 565 -5.80 16.23 77.97
C SER A 565 -6.08 17.14 79.17
N PRO A 566 -6.71 16.64 80.26
CA PRO A 566 -7.04 17.44 81.43
C PRO A 566 -5.86 17.60 82.41
N VAL A 567 -5.84 18.72 83.12
CA VAL A 567 -4.82 19.09 84.12
C VAL A 567 -5.40 18.94 85.53
N ALA A 568 -4.61 18.50 86.50
CA ALA A 568 -5.04 18.36 87.90
C ALA A 568 -5.23 19.72 88.62
N PRO A 569 -6.18 19.85 89.58
CA PRO A 569 -6.37 21.06 90.36
C PRO A 569 -5.22 21.30 91.35
N GLN A 570 -5.06 22.55 91.77
CA GLN A 570 -4.11 22.92 92.83
C GLN A 570 -4.78 22.73 94.20
N ILE A 571 -4.12 22.05 95.15
CA ILE A 571 -4.68 21.69 96.47
C ILE A 571 -3.71 22.09 97.58
N THR A 572 -4.23 22.69 98.66
CA THR A 572 -3.48 23.01 99.89
C THR A 572 -4.15 22.34 101.08
N TRP A 573 -3.45 21.42 101.76
CA TRP A 573 -3.97 20.60 102.86
C TRP A 573 -3.87 21.26 104.26
N SER A 574 -4.54 20.69 105.27
CA SER A 574 -4.67 21.26 106.62
C SER A 574 -3.40 21.21 107.52
N THR A 575 -3.27 22.15 108.47
CA THR A 575 -2.09 22.25 109.39
C THR A 575 -2.45 22.82 110.78
N CYS A 576 -1.61 22.56 111.81
CA CYS A 576 -1.79 23.01 113.21
C CYS A 576 -0.67 23.98 113.70
N PRO A 577 -0.99 25.24 114.08
CA PRO A 577 -0.02 26.19 114.66
C PRO A 577 0.35 25.94 116.13
N VAL A 578 1.57 26.34 116.54
CA VAL A 578 2.06 26.21 117.93
C VAL A 578 1.16 26.95 118.92
N GLY A 579 0.73 26.27 119.98
CA GLY A 579 -0.17 26.80 121.01
C GLY A 579 -1.66 26.80 120.63
N SER A 580 -2.01 26.46 119.37
CA SER A 580 -3.40 26.31 118.92
C SER A 580 -3.99 24.96 119.35
N LYS A 581 -5.33 24.89 119.37
CA LYS A 581 -6.11 23.65 119.52
C LYS A 581 -6.96 23.33 118.27
N THR A 582 -6.80 24.09 117.17
CA THR A 582 -7.64 24.00 115.98
C THR A 582 -6.80 24.12 114.69
N PRO A 583 -6.98 23.24 113.69
CA PRO A 583 -6.26 23.31 112.41
C PRO A 583 -6.86 24.32 111.42
N VAL A 584 -6.06 24.70 110.43
CA VAL A 584 -6.49 25.48 109.24
C VAL A 584 -7.05 24.53 108.17
N PRO A 585 -8.22 24.79 107.55
CA PRO A 585 -8.88 23.85 106.63
C PRO A 585 -8.27 23.81 105.21
N THR A 586 -8.45 22.68 104.51
CA THR A 586 -8.03 22.47 103.12
C THR A 586 -8.74 23.36 102.10
N THR A 587 -8.02 23.78 101.06
CA THR A 587 -8.56 24.51 99.91
C THR A 587 -8.09 23.91 98.58
N ALA A 588 -8.89 24.10 97.51
CA ALA A 588 -8.56 23.60 96.16
C ALA A 588 -9.07 24.55 95.06
N GLN A 589 -8.33 24.65 93.95
CA GLN A 589 -8.64 25.53 92.81
C GLN A 589 -8.55 24.78 91.47
N ALA A 590 -9.56 24.97 90.61
CA ALA A 590 -9.60 24.38 89.27
C ALA A 590 -8.55 25.03 88.34
N PRO A 591 -7.95 24.27 87.40
CA PRO A 591 -7.05 24.80 86.40
C PRO A 591 -7.83 25.36 85.19
N THR A 592 -7.12 25.94 84.23
CA THR A 592 -7.64 26.34 82.92
C THR A 592 -6.88 25.62 81.81
N THR A 593 -7.60 25.09 80.82
CA THR A 593 -7.02 24.36 79.68
C THR A 593 -7.86 24.63 78.44
N ALA A 594 -7.24 25.03 77.33
CA ALA A 594 -7.97 25.39 76.11
C ALA A 594 -8.72 24.16 75.55
N GLY A 595 -9.99 24.31 75.20
CA GLY A 595 -10.84 23.21 74.73
C GLY A 595 -11.40 22.31 75.82
N ILE A 596 -11.19 22.62 77.11
CA ILE A 596 -11.70 21.84 78.25
C ILE A 596 -12.35 22.77 79.31
N THR A 597 -13.59 22.48 79.67
CA THR A 597 -14.30 23.14 80.79
C THR A 597 -14.24 22.27 82.05
N TYR A 598 -13.89 22.86 83.19
CA TYR A 598 -13.84 22.18 84.50
C TYR A 598 -15.00 22.62 85.41
N THR A 599 -15.43 21.73 86.30
CA THR A 599 -16.28 22.11 87.45
C THR A 599 -15.43 22.71 88.59
N ASN A 600 -16.05 23.44 89.52
CA ASN A 600 -15.35 23.89 90.72
C ASN A 600 -14.97 22.68 91.61
N PRO A 601 -13.77 22.64 92.21
CA PRO A 601 -13.37 21.52 93.05
C PRO A 601 -14.22 21.46 94.32
N VAL A 602 -14.63 20.26 94.72
CA VAL A 602 -15.36 20.02 95.96
C VAL A 602 -14.42 19.42 96.99
N VAL A 603 -14.28 20.06 98.14
CA VAL A 603 -13.52 19.57 99.29
C VAL A 603 -14.47 18.96 100.32
N SER A 604 -14.19 17.75 100.79
CA SER A 604 -14.94 17.08 101.86
C SER A 604 -13.99 16.41 102.86
N SER A 605 -14.38 16.31 104.13
CA SER A 605 -13.62 15.60 105.16
C SER A 605 -14.46 14.50 105.80
N GLU A 606 -13.91 13.29 105.87
CA GLU A 606 -14.59 12.12 106.41
C GLU A 606 -13.60 11.23 107.15
N SER A 607 -13.94 10.80 108.37
CA SER A 607 -13.14 9.87 109.18
C SER A 607 -11.64 10.23 109.34
N GLY A 608 -11.32 11.52 109.44
CA GLY A 608 -9.93 12.01 109.60
C GLY A 608 -9.11 12.08 108.30
N THR A 609 -9.77 11.93 107.15
CA THR A 609 -9.19 12.12 105.80
C THR A 609 -9.95 13.21 105.05
N GLU A 610 -9.24 14.18 104.51
CA GLU A 610 -9.71 15.21 103.60
C GLU A 610 -9.64 14.70 102.15
N LYS A 611 -10.59 15.09 101.31
CA LYS A 611 -10.78 14.60 99.93
C LYS A 611 -11.15 15.76 99.00
N VAL A 612 -10.65 15.73 97.77
CA VAL A 612 -10.96 16.71 96.71
C VAL A 612 -11.44 15.99 95.45
N THR A 613 -12.52 16.48 94.82
CA THR A 613 -13.03 15.96 93.53
C THR A 613 -13.37 17.08 92.52
N MET A 614 -13.32 16.77 91.23
CA MET A 614 -13.60 17.70 90.11
C MET A 614 -13.99 16.93 88.82
N THR A 615 -14.60 17.59 87.84
CA THR A 615 -14.95 17.03 86.51
C THR A 615 -14.41 17.92 85.39
N ALA A 616 -14.09 17.33 84.24
CA ALA A 616 -13.62 17.99 83.02
C ALA A 616 -14.46 17.55 81.80
N LYS A 617 -14.76 18.46 80.87
CA LYS A 617 -15.45 18.16 79.60
C LYS A 617 -14.82 18.86 78.40
N THR A 618 -14.76 18.21 77.24
CA THR A 618 -14.19 18.80 76.01
C THR A 618 -15.19 19.70 75.25
N GLU A 619 -14.65 20.63 74.47
CA GLU A 619 -15.40 21.41 73.46
C GLU A 619 -15.69 20.57 72.19
N ALA A 620 -16.67 21.01 71.40
CA ALA A 620 -17.11 20.29 70.20
C ALA A 620 -15.98 20.13 69.17
N GLY A 621 -15.84 18.92 68.61
CA GLY A 621 -14.75 18.58 67.69
C GLY A 621 -13.43 18.20 68.37
N LYS A 622 -13.40 18.07 69.71
CA LYS A 622 -12.24 17.60 70.47
C LYS A 622 -12.57 16.41 71.37
N VAL A 623 -11.63 15.48 71.53
CA VAL A 623 -11.79 14.28 72.36
C VAL A 623 -10.69 14.10 73.39
N PHE A 624 -10.99 13.41 74.48
CA PHE A 624 -10.00 12.95 75.45
C PHE A 624 -9.27 11.69 74.94
N PRO A 625 -7.93 11.60 75.05
CA PRO A 625 -7.20 10.39 74.69
C PRO A 625 -7.58 9.20 75.58
N ALA A 626 -7.21 8.00 75.15
CA ALA A 626 -7.57 6.75 75.83
C ALA A 626 -6.93 6.57 77.23
N GLN A 627 -5.92 7.35 77.58
CA GLN A 627 -5.23 7.36 78.87
C GLN A 627 -5.09 8.80 79.38
N LEU A 628 -5.37 9.04 80.66
CA LEU A 628 -5.35 10.37 81.27
C LEU A 628 -4.26 10.48 82.35
N GLY A 629 -3.95 11.71 82.75
CA GLY A 629 -2.96 12.00 83.80
C GLY A 629 -3.36 11.52 85.20
N GLU A 630 -2.40 11.53 86.12
CA GLU A 630 -2.59 11.03 87.49
C GLU A 630 -3.78 11.71 88.21
N GLY A 631 -4.56 10.89 88.92
CA GLY A 631 -5.80 11.33 89.60
C GLY A 631 -7.03 11.47 88.69
N TRP A 632 -6.88 11.45 87.36
CA TRP A 632 -8.00 11.51 86.40
C TRP A 632 -8.51 10.13 85.96
N THR A 633 -9.83 10.00 85.85
CA THR A 633 -10.53 8.82 85.30
C THR A 633 -11.39 9.26 84.11
N ARG A 634 -11.25 8.59 82.96
CA ARG A 634 -12.02 8.87 81.75
C ARG A 634 -13.44 8.32 81.90
N VAL A 635 -14.45 9.13 81.62
CA VAL A 635 -15.88 8.76 81.68
C VAL A 635 -16.43 8.53 80.27
N SER A 636 -16.02 9.36 79.30
CA SER A 636 -16.35 9.22 77.87
C SER A 636 -15.27 9.87 77.01
N ASP A 637 -15.47 9.89 75.69
CA ASP A 637 -14.61 10.63 74.75
C ASP A 637 -14.62 12.15 74.99
N SER A 638 -15.56 12.68 75.79
CA SER A 638 -15.69 14.11 76.08
C SER A 638 -15.87 14.44 77.57
N GLU A 639 -15.72 13.47 78.49
CA GLU A 639 -15.86 13.69 79.94
C GLU A 639 -14.85 12.88 80.78
N ALA A 640 -14.31 13.48 81.83
CA ALA A 640 -13.39 12.87 82.79
C ALA A 640 -13.58 13.42 84.22
N THR A 641 -13.17 12.69 85.25
CA THR A 641 -13.29 13.07 86.68
C THR A 641 -11.99 12.91 87.45
N PHE A 642 -11.76 13.75 88.46
CA PHE A 642 -10.54 13.81 89.28
C PHE A 642 -10.80 13.50 90.77
N MET A 643 -9.84 12.88 91.47
CA MET A 643 -9.91 12.60 92.91
C MET A 643 -8.54 12.59 93.61
N ALA A 644 -8.43 13.19 94.82
CA ALA A 644 -7.24 13.15 95.69
C ALA A 644 -7.60 13.18 97.21
N THR A 645 -6.72 12.72 98.11
CA THR A 645 -6.98 12.57 99.57
C THR A 645 -5.74 12.72 100.50
N ALA A 646 -5.90 13.24 101.74
CA ALA A 646 -4.84 13.36 102.78
C ALA A 646 -5.37 13.40 104.26
N PRO A 647 -4.57 13.12 105.32
CA PRO A 647 -5.03 13.02 106.73
C PRO A 647 -4.82 14.27 107.65
N THR A 648 -5.57 14.36 108.78
CA THR A 648 -5.59 15.52 109.75
C THR A 648 -4.82 15.36 111.11
N PRO A 649 -4.22 16.43 111.72
CA PRO A 649 -3.33 16.36 112.94
C PRO A 649 -3.87 16.82 114.36
N PRO A 650 -3.22 16.46 115.54
CA PRO A 650 -3.66 16.73 116.96
C PRO A 650 -2.73 17.59 117.93
N CYS A 651 -3.15 17.99 119.17
CA CYS A 651 -2.41 18.92 120.12
C CYS A 651 -2.62 18.78 121.71
N GLY A 652 -1.61 18.99 122.63
CA GLY A 652 -1.69 18.96 124.16
C GLY A 652 -0.39 19.27 125.03
N THR A 653 -0.38 19.33 126.41
CA THR A 653 0.75 19.84 127.33
C THR A 653 1.00 19.19 128.75
N THR A 654 2.22 19.34 129.36
CA THR A 654 2.81 18.73 130.63
C THR A 654 3.69 19.70 131.50
N THR A 655 4.14 19.37 132.74
CA THR A 655 4.88 20.24 133.72
C THR A 655 6.27 19.71 134.19
N VAL A 656 7.29 20.56 134.45
CA VAL A 656 8.71 20.20 134.83
C VAL A 656 9.43 21.19 135.79
N THR A 657 10.50 20.79 136.51
CA THR A 657 11.25 21.64 137.50
C THR A 657 12.79 21.58 137.32
N PRO A 658 13.54 22.70 137.42
CA PRO A 658 15.01 22.76 137.24
C PRO A 658 15.86 22.39 138.49
N SER A 659 17.16 22.15 138.25
CA SER A 659 18.21 21.79 139.22
C SER A 659 19.38 22.79 139.19
N ASN A 660 20.13 22.92 140.30
CA ASN A 660 21.19 23.94 140.43
C ASN A 660 22.50 23.58 139.66
N PRO A 661 23.15 24.54 138.98
CA PRO A 661 24.51 24.42 138.45
C PRO A 661 25.59 24.31 139.54
N VAL A 662 26.75 23.73 139.19
CA VAL A 662 27.94 23.60 140.05
C VAL A 662 29.01 24.59 139.57
N VAL A 663 29.66 25.30 140.50
CA VAL A 663 30.70 26.32 140.20
C VAL A 663 32.02 25.98 140.90
N LYS A 664 33.14 26.10 140.18
CA LYS A 664 34.51 25.90 140.69
C LYS A 664 35.35 27.15 140.37
N ALA A 665 35.96 27.78 141.37
CA ALA A 665 36.85 28.94 141.17
C ALA A 665 38.23 28.54 140.61
N GLY A 666 38.90 29.46 139.91
CA GLY A 666 40.16 29.20 139.20
C GLY A 666 41.43 29.33 140.04
N VAL A 667 42.55 28.78 139.53
CA VAL A 667 43.82 28.56 140.27
C VAL A 667 45.04 29.11 139.52
N CYS A 668 46.10 29.51 140.22
CA CYS A 668 47.36 29.96 139.60
C CYS A 668 48.15 28.79 139.01
N GLN A 669 48.61 28.94 137.76
CA GLN A 669 49.58 28.02 137.13
C GLN A 669 51.00 28.60 137.13
N ALA A 670 52.01 27.73 137.17
CA ALA A 670 53.41 28.12 137.28
C ALA A 670 53.85 29.01 136.11
N GLY A 671 54.41 30.19 136.42
CA GLY A 671 54.83 31.20 135.44
C GLY A 671 53.73 32.17 134.99
N SER A 672 52.46 31.93 135.35
CA SER A 672 51.39 32.91 135.16
C SER A 672 51.34 33.90 136.33
N SER A 673 51.11 35.18 136.05
CA SER A 673 50.79 36.19 137.07
C SER A 673 49.29 36.37 137.32
N THR A 674 48.44 35.53 136.72
CA THR A 674 46.99 35.53 136.91
C THR A 674 46.44 34.11 137.08
N PRO A 675 45.42 33.90 137.95
CA PRO A 675 44.74 32.62 138.08
C PRO A 675 43.96 32.27 136.80
N SER A 676 43.67 30.99 136.61
CA SER A 676 42.73 30.53 135.58
C SER A 676 41.34 31.11 135.79
N GLU A 677 40.49 31.06 134.75
CA GLU A 677 39.08 31.38 134.89
C GLU A 677 38.33 30.33 135.73
N PRO A 678 37.21 30.72 136.37
CA PRO A 678 36.26 29.79 137.01
C PRO A 678 35.55 28.90 135.98
N VAL A 679 35.15 27.69 136.38
CA VAL A 679 34.41 26.73 135.55
C VAL A 679 33.01 26.51 136.13
N VAL A 680 32.00 26.46 135.26
CA VAL A 680 30.59 26.21 135.64
C VAL A 680 30.04 25.03 134.86
N GLU A 681 29.45 24.07 135.57
CA GLU A 681 28.82 22.87 135.02
C GLU A 681 27.30 22.98 135.23
N THR A 682 26.52 23.01 134.15
CA THR A 682 25.04 23.06 134.19
C THR A 682 24.44 21.65 134.09
N PRO A 683 23.39 21.33 134.88
CA PRO A 683 22.66 20.07 134.73
C PRO A 683 21.83 20.05 133.45
N SER A 684 21.37 18.86 133.06
CA SER A 684 20.37 18.66 132.01
C SER A 684 19.12 18.05 132.62
N VAL A 685 17.94 18.57 132.26
CA VAL A 685 16.62 18.10 132.73
C VAL A 685 15.68 18.02 131.54
N SER A 686 15.03 16.87 131.34
CA SER A 686 14.13 16.68 130.19
C SER A 686 12.98 17.69 130.20
N GLY A 687 12.69 18.30 129.04
CA GLY A 687 11.72 19.37 128.89
C GLY A 687 12.23 20.77 129.27
N LEU A 688 13.51 20.92 129.65
CA LEU A 688 14.15 22.19 130.03
C LEU A 688 15.51 22.40 129.34
N ASP A 689 15.65 23.50 128.61
CA ASP A 689 16.90 23.92 127.97
C ASP A 689 17.63 24.94 128.85
N TYR A 690 18.84 24.61 129.31
CA TYR A 690 19.69 25.49 130.11
C TYR A 690 20.58 26.35 129.21
N GLY A 691 20.51 27.67 129.37
CA GLY A 691 21.36 28.63 128.68
C GLY A 691 22.79 28.66 129.23
N THR A 692 23.71 29.19 128.43
CA THR A 692 25.14 29.27 128.76
C THR A 692 25.39 30.11 130.03
N PRO A 693 26.20 29.63 131.00
CA PRO A 693 26.56 30.41 132.19
C PRO A 693 27.28 31.71 131.87
N LYS A 694 26.91 32.79 132.56
CA LYS A 694 27.64 34.06 132.57
C LYS A 694 28.43 34.18 133.86
N ILE A 695 29.75 34.32 133.73
CA ILE A 695 30.71 34.47 134.84
C ILE A 695 31.22 35.91 134.84
N MET A 696 31.32 36.54 136.01
CA MET A 696 31.96 37.85 136.19
C MET A 696 32.88 37.80 137.40
N THR A 697 34.17 38.10 137.23
CA THR A 697 35.10 38.33 138.34
C THR A 697 35.32 39.83 138.53
N LYS A 698 35.12 40.33 139.74
CA LYS A 698 35.39 41.72 140.12
C LYS A 698 35.92 41.77 141.55
N ASP A 699 36.94 42.61 141.80
CA ASP A 699 37.52 42.85 143.12
C ASP A 699 37.94 41.55 143.87
N GLY A 700 38.42 40.55 143.12
CA GLY A 700 38.81 39.23 143.65
C GLY A 700 37.64 38.25 143.84
N LYS A 701 36.41 38.59 143.44
CA LYS A 701 35.20 37.79 143.64
C LYS A 701 34.46 37.47 142.34
N VAL A 702 34.15 36.20 142.15
CA VAL A 702 33.39 35.60 141.05
C VAL A 702 31.89 35.64 141.35
N THR A 703 31.07 35.95 140.36
CA THR A 703 29.61 35.77 140.35
C THR A 703 29.18 35.04 139.09
N VAL A 704 28.23 34.10 139.19
CA VAL A 704 27.74 33.24 138.10
C VAL A 704 26.23 33.35 137.98
N THR A 705 25.71 33.41 136.75
CA THR A 705 24.27 33.34 136.45
C THR A 705 23.94 32.38 135.29
N VAL A 706 22.78 31.70 135.35
CA VAL A 706 22.32 30.71 134.35
C VAL A 706 20.80 30.85 134.15
N VAL A 707 20.27 30.79 132.93
CA VAL A 707 18.82 30.87 132.62
C VAL A 707 18.33 29.52 132.09
N VAL A 708 17.06 29.15 132.30
CA VAL A 708 16.45 27.90 131.80
C VAL A 708 15.05 28.11 131.22
N THR A 709 14.76 27.47 130.09
CA THR A 709 13.53 27.66 129.28
C THR A 709 12.81 26.32 129.05
N PRO A 710 11.46 26.25 129.13
CA PRO A 710 10.72 25.01 128.85
C PRO A 710 10.51 24.75 127.36
N GLN A 711 10.58 23.48 126.96
CA GLN A 711 10.37 23.04 125.58
C GLN A 711 8.87 23.00 125.19
N ALA A 712 8.57 22.94 123.88
CA ALA A 712 7.20 22.87 123.39
C ALA A 712 6.41 21.72 124.05
N GLY A 713 5.20 22.03 124.51
CA GLY A 713 4.38 21.11 125.29
C GLY A 713 4.69 21.07 126.80
N HIS A 714 5.70 21.77 127.31
CA HIS A 714 6.12 21.74 128.72
C HIS A 714 6.06 23.14 129.39
N VAL A 715 5.94 23.19 130.72
CA VAL A 715 5.97 24.44 131.53
C VAL A 715 6.74 24.28 132.85
N ILE A 716 7.40 25.34 133.33
CA ILE A 716 8.20 25.33 134.57
C ILE A 716 7.31 25.39 135.81
N GLY A 717 7.51 24.48 136.77
CA GLY A 717 6.86 24.40 138.08
C GLY A 717 7.55 25.25 139.17
N ASP A 718 7.72 24.65 140.34
CA ASP A 718 8.35 25.25 141.52
C ASP A 718 9.89 25.25 141.41
N LEU A 719 10.56 26.18 142.12
CA LEU A 719 11.99 26.48 141.95
C LEU A 719 12.84 26.23 143.21
N PRO A 720 14.07 25.68 143.08
CA PRO A 720 15.01 25.54 144.19
C PRO A 720 15.66 26.87 144.63
N GLN A 721 16.30 26.86 145.81
CA GLN A 721 17.06 28.00 146.32
C GLN A 721 18.19 28.41 145.34
N GLY A 722 18.28 29.72 145.09
CA GLY A 722 19.21 30.32 144.13
C GLY A 722 18.59 30.64 142.77
N TRP A 723 17.39 30.14 142.47
CA TRP A 723 16.61 30.46 141.27
C TRP A 723 15.54 31.53 141.52
N THR A 724 15.26 32.33 140.48
CA THR A 724 14.15 33.30 140.39
C THR A 724 13.34 33.00 139.13
N LYS A 725 12.00 33.05 139.21
CA LYS A 725 11.12 32.82 138.05
C LYS A 725 10.93 34.09 137.23
N ASN A 726 10.96 33.97 135.91
CA ASN A 726 10.76 35.08 134.97
C ASN A 726 9.32 35.09 134.43
N ALA A 727 8.85 36.25 133.97
CA ALA A 727 7.45 36.45 133.55
C ALA A 727 7.09 35.77 132.21
N ASP A 728 8.08 35.39 131.41
CA ASP A 728 7.95 34.68 130.13
C ASP A 728 7.83 33.15 130.29
N GLY A 729 7.89 32.64 131.53
CA GLY A 729 7.89 31.21 131.84
C GLY A 729 9.27 30.57 132.01
N THR A 730 10.35 31.33 131.85
CA THR A 730 11.73 30.89 132.13
C THR A 730 12.12 31.05 133.62
N ALA A 731 13.31 30.62 134.02
CA ALA A 731 13.86 30.87 135.36
C ALA A 731 15.38 31.14 135.32
N THR A 732 15.93 31.84 136.33
CA THR A 732 17.33 32.27 136.38
C THR A 732 18.00 31.97 137.73
N TYR A 733 19.17 31.30 137.72
CA TYR A 733 20.04 30.98 138.86
C TYR A 733 21.13 32.03 139.09
N THR A 734 21.56 32.26 140.34
CA THR A 734 22.70 33.15 140.71
C THR A 734 23.56 32.59 141.86
N TRP A 735 24.90 32.73 141.79
CA TRP A 735 25.88 32.31 142.82
C TRP A 735 27.13 33.21 142.88
N SER A 736 27.88 33.29 144.00
CA SER A 736 29.15 34.07 144.13
C SER A 736 30.20 33.49 145.11
N GLY A 737 31.52 33.71 144.87
CA GLY A 737 32.67 33.28 145.70
C GLY A 737 34.05 33.82 145.23
N ASP A 738 35.16 33.64 145.96
CA ASP A 738 36.44 34.38 145.76
C ASP A 738 37.51 33.67 144.85
N GLN A 739 38.56 34.38 144.37
CA GLN A 739 39.59 33.93 143.37
C GLN A 739 41.06 34.32 143.75
N ALA A 740 42.09 33.65 143.21
CA ALA A 740 43.53 33.70 143.62
C ALA A 740 44.46 34.74 142.88
N THR A 741 45.77 34.82 143.22
CA THR A 741 46.74 35.86 142.73
C THR A 741 48.22 35.36 142.55
N CYS A 742 49.01 35.90 141.58
CA CYS A 742 50.38 35.43 141.23
C CYS A 742 51.32 36.49 140.48
N GLU A 743 52.62 36.22 140.17
CA GLU A 743 53.64 37.19 139.60
C GLU A 743 54.64 36.63 138.49
N PRO A 744 55.36 37.46 137.65
CA PRO A 744 56.00 37.03 136.35
C PRO A 744 57.51 37.35 136.04
N GLY A 745 58.07 36.80 134.92
CA GLY A 745 59.45 37.04 134.37
C GLY A 745 59.66 36.70 132.85
N THR A 746 60.78 37.10 132.20
CA THR A 746 60.89 37.46 130.73
C THR A 746 61.54 36.50 129.69
N THR A 747 60.95 36.43 128.45
CA THR A 747 61.39 36.22 127.00
C THR A 747 62.84 35.74 126.59
N PRO A 748 63.18 35.22 125.35
CA PRO A 748 62.53 35.23 123.98
C PRO A 748 62.56 33.84 123.16
N PRO A 749 62.92 33.65 121.83
CA PRO A 749 62.04 33.64 120.61
C PRO A 749 62.14 32.46 119.53
N SER A 750 61.17 32.40 118.57
CA SER A 750 61.21 32.00 117.10
C SER A 750 60.98 30.55 116.52
N GLN A 751 60.19 30.47 115.39
CA GLN A 751 59.96 29.41 114.32
C GLN A 751 59.28 28.04 114.65
N PRO A 752 58.74 27.22 113.68
CA PRO A 752 58.16 27.43 112.31
C PRO A 752 56.88 26.60 111.91
N GLU A 753 56.35 26.84 110.68
CA GLU A 753 55.77 25.90 109.64
C GLU A 753 54.34 25.25 109.60
N GLN A 754 53.88 25.00 108.33
CA GLN A 754 52.88 24.02 107.79
C GLN A 754 51.35 24.14 108.08
N SER A 755 50.40 23.59 107.28
CA SER A 755 50.28 23.27 105.83
C SER A 755 48.80 22.94 105.42
N ALA A 756 48.51 22.58 104.15
CA ALA A 756 47.16 22.47 103.53
C ALA A 756 46.42 21.11 103.72
N PRO A 757 45.19 20.91 103.14
CA PRO A 757 45.08 20.00 101.99
C PRO A 757 44.15 20.44 100.79
N VAL A 758 43.25 19.59 100.26
CA VAL A 758 43.15 19.28 98.80
C VAL A 758 41.72 18.95 98.25
N THR A 759 41.48 19.15 96.94
CA THR A 759 40.27 18.83 96.11
C THR A 759 40.33 17.48 95.35
N PRO A 760 39.22 16.94 94.78
CA PRO A 760 39.27 16.06 93.58
C PRO A 760 38.49 16.53 92.32
N LYS A 761 38.66 15.85 91.17
CA LYS A 761 38.35 16.33 89.79
C LYS A 761 37.49 15.41 88.89
N LYS A 762 36.61 16.03 88.07
CA LYS A 762 36.40 15.95 86.59
C LYS A 762 36.84 14.70 85.75
N LYS A 763 35.98 14.20 84.84
CA LYS A 763 36.33 13.84 83.42
C LYS A 763 35.13 13.65 82.44
N LEU A 764 35.45 13.43 81.15
CA LEU A 764 34.61 13.61 79.93
C LEU A 764 34.74 12.38 78.95
N PRO A 765 34.26 12.41 77.68
CA PRO A 765 33.25 11.54 77.04
C PRO A 765 33.81 10.33 76.24
N LYS A 766 32.96 9.60 75.48
CA LYS A 766 33.38 8.77 74.33
C LYS A 766 32.27 8.46 73.30
N THR A 767 32.69 8.17 72.07
CA THR A 767 31.94 7.82 70.85
C THR A 767 31.91 6.30 70.58
N GLY A 768 30.98 5.80 69.76
CA GLY A 768 31.18 4.54 69.01
C GLY A 768 29.91 3.84 68.51
N ASN A 769 29.84 3.62 67.19
CA ASN A 769 28.89 2.82 66.38
C ASN A 769 27.39 3.12 66.49
#